data_AF-A0A916QZA7-F1
#
_entry.id   AF-A0A916QZA7-F1
#
_cell.length_a   1.000
_cell.length_b   1.000
_cell.length_c   1.000
_cell.angle_alpha   90.00
_cell.angle_beta   90.00
_cell.angle_gamma   90.00
#
_symmetry.space_group_name_H-M   'P 1'
#
loop_
_entity.id
_entity.type
_entity.pdbx_description
1 polymer ?
#
loop_
_entity_poly.entity_id
_entity_poly.type
_entity_poly.pdbx_seq_one_letter_code
_entity_poly.pdbx_strand_id
1 'polypeptide(L)'
;MSDEEKQNDTQQPSQPQTPSVEAERKIAQKFVSGTTQAFIQWVPLGGSGGLLFSFLLNQEWLNALITFPVTIATVVWARYTEGFLTQLGAVYQERGKNDANSLMTFLNKLDETMRWQLAGTKHQYLQYQKNDCLHYTTEGVAKTFKPLLKDVFVPLGLSGDFLRGAEGEDLPGLPGFKWDQKIIERLLKDEGLKIWDILSKGKRNPGYRHLVIQAWGGYGKTTLLRHITYSYTSKTRNIGNAPDLIPVLLYLRQWQSKIMPTADGQRIDLPTLIEKFHIPNLPKRKTLKLPPKWVKNQLQAGKMLVMLDGLDEVKEEWRDEVMEWIKKAIKDYDSCFFIVTSRPSGYRNYARDSKLNSLFVKPLSESQQERFIRSWYLSIERHKSAASNNPSVKQEADRQASNLVAQLQESSELSDLSKNPLLLNIIVKLHSYYSGEKLPKRRIDLYAEICRMQLGDRPLVKKIDMLLESKDGQKVLQELALYMVKSNQSQIEKKELLSQLKTYISNLGEQTDPQKFLQQVEEVSELLVKHDQDYEFAHLSFQGYLAAVEIKEKQQEYLLKENRDKSWWRETIILYTAQLKPSHFSQFVDELLEDGSQKAGDLAYNCLREYPRQVDRDLISDILDVRCRQLEDYLKNQQWQEADRETWRVMLQTVGRGEGDFLRVEDIENFPCEDLRKIDQLWVRYSNGKFGFSVQKQIYQSLGGTKEYDHKVWIAFGDKVGWRKGEEWLDYSNLTWSISAPYAGHLPLWHFKLRVHRRALDFIILLFSRAETCRL
;
A
#
# COMPACT_ATOMS: atom_id res chain seq x y z
N MET A 1 66.07 -13.90 26.11
CA MET A 1 67.30 -14.07 26.91
C MET A 1 67.37 -12.87 27.82
N SER A 2 66.83 -13.02 29.02
CA SER A 2 67.53 -13.26 30.31
C SER A 2 67.52 -11.94 31.08
N ASP A 3 66.58 -11.74 32.00
CA ASP A 3 66.56 -12.23 33.40
C ASP A 3 67.45 -11.39 34.33
N GLU A 4 66.74 -10.62 35.16
CA GLU A 4 66.86 -10.43 36.61
C GLU A 4 68.22 -10.26 37.32
N GLU A 5 68.22 -9.22 38.18
CA GLU A 5 68.39 -9.27 39.65
C GLU A 5 69.57 -8.53 40.33
N LYS A 6 69.19 -7.83 41.42
CA LYS A 6 69.90 -7.50 42.68
C LYS A 6 70.95 -6.36 42.67
N GLN A 7 71.25 -5.63 43.76
CA GLN A 7 70.61 -5.17 45.02
C GLN A 7 71.77 -4.49 45.83
N ASN A 8 71.46 -3.46 46.64
CA ASN A 8 72.06 -3.08 47.95
C ASN A 8 72.76 -1.70 48.14
N ASP A 9 72.11 -0.90 49.01
CA ASP A 9 72.55 -0.15 50.21
C ASP A 9 73.90 0.61 50.28
N THR A 10 73.89 1.86 50.79
CA THR A 10 74.12 2.21 52.23
C THR A 10 74.35 3.75 52.44
N GLN A 11 73.52 4.36 53.33
CA GLN A 11 73.68 5.49 54.29
C GLN A 11 74.38 6.87 54.03
N GLN A 12 73.60 7.92 54.38
CA GLN A 12 73.80 9.30 54.95
C GLN A 12 75.18 9.77 55.53
N PRO A 13 75.48 11.10 55.74
CA PRO A 13 74.67 12.04 56.59
C PRO A 13 74.70 13.60 56.37
N SER A 14 73.68 14.28 56.94
CA SER A 14 73.58 15.62 57.63
C SER A 14 74.01 16.99 57.02
N GLN A 15 72.99 17.86 56.77
CA GLN A 15 72.72 19.31 57.07
C GLN A 15 73.85 20.35 57.38
N PRO A 16 73.71 21.68 57.08
CA PRO A 16 72.70 22.56 57.74
C PRO A 16 72.19 23.89 57.07
N GLN A 17 71.08 24.40 57.64
CA GLN A 17 70.62 25.80 57.87
C GLN A 17 69.94 26.68 56.79
N THR A 18 68.82 27.29 57.23
CA THR A 18 67.85 28.20 56.58
C THR A 18 68.24 29.69 56.69
N PRO A 19 67.79 30.56 55.75
CA PRO A 19 67.68 32.01 55.96
C PRO A 19 66.23 32.49 56.25
N SER A 20 66.15 33.69 56.81
CA SER A 20 65.08 34.27 57.64
C SER A 20 63.90 34.94 56.92
N VAL A 21 62.76 34.94 57.63
CA VAL A 21 61.41 35.48 57.36
C VAL A 21 61.35 36.98 56.93
N GLU A 22 62.44 37.73 57.00
CA GLU A 22 62.45 39.18 56.69
C GLU A 22 62.58 39.52 55.20
N ALA A 23 63.03 38.58 54.36
CA ALA A 23 63.14 38.78 52.91
C ALA A 23 61.79 38.66 52.18
N GLU A 24 60.86 37.84 52.67
CA GLU A 24 59.55 37.62 52.04
C GLU A 24 58.54 38.75 52.36
N ARG A 25 58.66 39.39 53.53
CA ARG A 25 57.76 40.50 53.94
C ARG A 25 57.87 41.74 53.05
N LYS A 26 59.05 42.03 52.47
CA LYS A 26 59.26 43.19 51.59
C LYS A 26 58.70 43.01 50.18
N ILE A 27 58.52 41.77 49.72
CA ILE A 27 57.91 41.47 48.40
C ILE A 27 56.38 41.57 48.49
N ALA A 28 55.79 41.15 49.62
CA ALA A 28 54.35 41.21 49.85
C ALA A 28 53.79 42.65 50.00
N GLN A 29 54.52 43.57 50.64
CA GLN A 29 54.02 44.95 50.84
C GLN A 29 53.99 45.79 49.55
N LYS A 30 54.78 45.46 48.53
CA LYS A 30 54.80 46.18 47.25
C LYS A 30 53.68 45.76 46.27
N PHE A 31 53.01 44.65 46.54
CA PHE A 31 51.92 44.13 45.70
C PHE A 31 50.52 44.64 46.15
N VAL A 32 50.41 45.18 47.37
CA VAL A 32 49.13 45.49 48.02
C VAL A 32 48.62 46.92 47.78
N SER A 33 49.43 47.84 47.23
CA SER A 33 49.00 49.24 47.03
C SER A 33 48.49 49.58 45.62
N GLY A 34 48.34 48.60 44.72
CA GLY A 34 48.01 48.83 43.30
C GLY A 34 46.60 48.44 42.84
N THR A 35 45.79 47.77 43.68
CA THR A 35 44.59 47.04 43.20
C THR A 35 43.29 47.40 43.91
N THR A 36 43.27 48.45 44.74
CA THR A 36 42.06 48.87 45.48
C THR A 36 41.06 49.69 44.66
N GLN A 37 41.34 50.06 43.40
CA GLN A 37 40.43 50.87 42.58
C GLN A 37 39.66 50.13 41.48
N ALA A 38 39.75 48.78 41.42
CA ALA A 38 38.98 47.96 40.47
C ALA A 38 37.94 47.03 41.12
N PHE A 39 37.72 47.13 42.45
CA PHE A 39 36.98 46.12 43.21
C PHE A 39 35.51 46.45 43.54
N ILE A 40 34.91 47.49 42.94
CA ILE A 40 33.50 47.88 43.23
C ILE A 40 32.52 47.61 42.07
N GLN A 41 32.96 47.16 40.89
CA GLN A 41 32.04 47.01 39.75
C GLN A 41 31.64 45.58 39.36
N TRP A 42 32.08 44.54 40.08
CA TRP A 42 31.66 43.15 39.83
C TRP A 42 31.38 42.38 41.12
N VAL A 43 30.20 42.59 41.70
CA VAL A 43 29.63 41.66 42.69
C VAL A 43 28.35 41.05 42.11
N PRO A 44 28.44 39.83 41.56
CA PRO A 44 27.31 38.92 41.66
C PRO A 44 27.80 37.52 42.05
N LEU A 45 28.39 37.38 43.25
CA LEU A 45 28.62 36.07 43.86
C LEU A 45 28.35 36.19 45.36
N GLY A 46 27.39 35.42 45.88
CA GLY A 46 27.14 35.30 47.32
C GLY A 46 28.35 34.73 48.08
N GLY A 47 28.18 34.47 49.39
CA GLY A 47 29.27 34.11 50.32
C GLY A 47 30.20 32.96 49.90
N SER A 48 29.76 32.05 49.01
CA SER A 48 30.59 30.97 48.45
C SER A 48 31.66 31.47 47.44
N GLY A 49 31.40 32.56 46.71
CA GLY A 49 32.37 33.15 45.78
C GLY A 49 33.54 33.83 46.50
N GLY A 50 33.27 34.48 47.64
CA GLY A 50 34.31 35.06 48.49
C GLY A 50 35.21 34.00 49.13
N LEU A 51 34.64 32.87 49.54
CA LEU A 51 35.40 31.73 50.08
C LEU A 51 36.28 31.06 49.03
N LEU A 52 35.75 30.82 47.82
CA LEU A 52 36.53 30.27 46.71
C LEU A 52 37.75 31.16 46.39
N PHE A 53 37.54 32.47 46.37
CA PHE A 53 38.60 33.44 46.09
C PHE A 53 39.63 33.51 47.23
N SER A 54 39.17 33.44 48.49
CA SER A 54 40.04 33.35 49.67
C SER A 54 40.93 32.09 49.67
N PHE A 55 40.36 30.92 49.34
CA PHE A 55 41.12 29.66 49.26
C PHE A 55 42.12 29.63 48.10
N LEU A 56 41.79 30.26 46.97
CA LEU A 56 42.73 30.44 45.86
C LEU A 56 43.90 31.37 46.21
N LEU A 57 43.64 32.44 46.97
CA LEU A 57 44.69 33.36 47.45
C LEU A 57 45.62 32.71 48.48
N ASN A 58 45.08 31.86 49.36
CA ASN A 58 45.85 31.17 50.40
C ASN A 58 46.51 29.86 49.92
N GLN A 59 46.46 29.55 48.62
CA GLN A 59 46.98 28.32 48.00
C GLN A 59 46.41 27.02 48.60
N GLU A 60 45.19 27.06 49.14
CA GLU A 60 44.48 25.89 49.65
C GLU A 60 43.71 25.20 48.52
N TRP A 61 44.46 24.57 47.61
CA TRP A 61 43.93 24.02 46.36
C TRP A 61 42.84 22.97 46.56
N LEU A 62 42.91 22.16 47.62
CA LEU A 62 41.89 21.16 47.92
C LEU A 62 40.55 21.79 48.29
N ASN A 63 40.57 22.85 49.11
CA ASN A 63 39.38 23.58 49.53
C ASN A 63 38.80 24.40 48.36
N ALA A 64 39.65 24.97 47.51
CA ALA A 64 39.21 25.63 46.28
C ALA A 64 38.52 24.65 45.31
N LEU A 65 39.04 23.44 45.15
CA LEU A 65 38.48 22.40 44.27
C LEU A 65 37.11 21.89 44.75
N ILE A 66 36.89 21.85 46.07
CA ILE A 66 35.61 21.46 46.69
C ILE A 66 34.58 22.60 46.61
N THR A 67 35.05 23.85 46.70
CA THR A 67 34.15 25.02 46.68
C THR A 67 33.74 25.42 45.25
N PHE A 68 34.56 25.09 44.24
CA PHE A 68 34.33 25.46 42.84
C PHE A 68 33.00 24.94 42.24
N PRO A 69 32.60 23.67 42.43
CA PRO A 69 31.30 23.16 41.95
C PRO A 69 30.12 23.80 42.68
N VAL A 70 30.27 24.09 43.97
CA VAL A 70 29.24 24.72 44.81
C VAL A 70 28.97 26.14 44.32
N THR A 71 30.01 26.90 43.96
CA THR A 71 29.87 28.25 43.42
C THR A 71 29.17 28.25 42.05
N ILE A 72 29.50 27.29 41.16
CA ILE A 72 28.80 27.10 39.87
C ILE A 72 27.33 26.73 40.09
N ALA A 73 27.05 25.82 41.03
CA ALA A 73 25.69 25.41 41.37
C ALA A 73 24.88 26.58 41.94
N THR A 74 25.43 27.41 42.82
CA THR A 74 24.74 28.59 43.35
C THR A 74 24.40 29.65 42.29
N VAL A 75 25.26 29.84 41.27
CA VAL A 75 25.00 30.76 40.15
C VAL A 75 23.87 30.24 39.24
N VAL A 76 23.78 28.92 39.07
CA VAL A 76 22.69 28.28 38.34
C VAL A 76 21.39 28.25 39.17
N TRP A 77 21.49 28.14 40.50
CA TRP A 77 20.38 28.01 41.45
C TRP A 77 19.68 29.33 41.77
N ALA A 78 20.42 30.43 41.96
CA ALA A 78 19.86 31.75 42.26
C ALA A 78 18.93 32.28 41.15
N ARG A 79 19.04 31.73 39.94
CA ARG A 79 18.26 32.14 38.77
C ARG A 79 16.87 31.49 38.70
N TYR A 80 16.49 30.58 39.60
CA TYR A 80 15.35 29.70 39.32
C TYR A 80 14.13 29.62 40.26
N THR A 81 14.13 29.92 41.57
CA THR A 81 12.87 29.67 42.34
C THR A 81 12.69 30.40 43.68
N GLU A 82 11.73 31.33 43.73
CA GLU A 82 11.18 31.96 44.95
C GLU A 82 10.19 31.05 45.71
N GLY A 83 9.52 30.12 45.01
CA GLY A 83 8.53 29.20 45.61
C GLY A 83 9.10 28.03 46.42
N PHE A 84 10.43 27.84 46.40
CA PHE A 84 11.11 26.74 47.08
C PHE A 84 11.30 26.99 48.59
N LEU A 85 11.47 28.25 48.99
CA LEU A 85 11.76 28.63 50.39
C LEU A 85 10.54 28.50 51.31
N THR A 86 9.33 28.74 50.79
CA THR A 86 8.08 28.67 51.55
C THR A 86 7.68 27.24 51.91
N GLN A 87 8.08 26.24 51.11
CA GLN A 87 7.84 24.82 51.43
C GLN A 87 8.95 24.20 52.29
N LEU A 88 10.19 24.68 52.18
CA LEU A 88 11.30 24.23 53.02
C LEU A 88 11.17 24.66 54.48
N GLY A 89 10.57 25.83 54.73
CA GLY A 89 10.25 26.30 56.08
C GLY A 89 9.28 25.36 56.84
N ALA A 90 8.41 24.65 56.12
CA ALA A 90 7.47 23.70 56.73
C ALA A 90 8.12 22.36 57.12
N VAL A 91 9.21 21.97 56.45
CA VAL A 91 9.95 20.74 56.76
C VAL A 91 11.00 20.99 57.86
N TYR A 92 11.48 22.22 58.01
CA TYR A 92 12.49 22.57 59.01
C TYR A 92 11.99 22.60 60.46
N GLN A 93 10.67 22.61 60.70
CA GLN A 93 10.13 22.60 62.07
C GLN A 93 10.07 21.21 62.72
N GLU A 94 10.17 20.12 61.95
CA GLU A 94 10.23 18.77 62.52
C GLU A 94 11.58 18.07 62.28
N ARG A 95 12.42 18.12 63.32
CA ARG A 95 13.54 17.21 63.63
C ARG A 95 14.69 17.11 62.63
N GLY A 96 15.81 17.72 63.02
CA GLY A 96 17.10 17.59 62.36
C GLY A 96 17.96 16.39 62.79
N LYS A 97 19.06 16.25 62.02
CA LYS A 97 20.33 15.54 62.29
C LYS A 97 20.49 14.05 61.98
N ASN A 98 19.60 13.40 61.24
CA ASN A 98 19.92 12.09 60.61
C ASN A 98 19.89 12.08 59.07
N ASP A 99 19.85 13.26 58.44
CA ASP A 99 19.30 13.38 57.09
C ASP A 99 20.30 13.70 55.98
N ALA A 100 21.62 13.61 56.19
CA ALA A 100 22.57 13.74 55.07
C ALA A 100 22.48 12.54 54.11
N ASN A 101 22.38 11.33 54.66
CA ASN A 101 22.21 10.11 53.86
C ASN A 101 20.78 9.97 53.32
N SER A 102 19.75 10.41 54.05
CA SER A 102 18.37 10.42 53.53
C SER A 102 18.19 11.47 52.44
N LEU A 103 18.81 12.65 52.56
CA LEU A 103 18.83 13.69 51.52
C LEU A 103 19.63 13.24 50.29
N MET A 104 20.79 12.60 50.45
CA MET A 104 21.54 12.03 49.32
C MET A 104 20.82 10.83 48.68
N THR A 105 20.11 10.01 49.46
CA THR A 105 19.27 8.92 48.94
C THR A 105 18.03 9.46 48.25
N PHE A 106 17.47 10.60 48.71
CA PHE A 106 16.36 11.32 48.08
C PHE A 106 16.81 12.07 46.82
N LEU A 107 18.02 12.62 46.78
CA LEU A 107 18.62 13.29 45.61
C LEU A 107 19.05 12.29 44.53
N ASN A 108 19.65 11.16 44.91
CA ASN A 108 19.90 10.04 43.99
C ASN A 108 18.59 9.38 43.55
N LYS A 109 17.62 9.23 44.46
CA LYS A 109 16.25 8.91 44.05
C LYS A 109 15.72 9.99 43.13
N LEU A 110 15.94 11.29 43.28
CA LEU A 110 15.36 12.29 42.38
C LEU A 110 15.98 12.23 40.99
N ASP A 111 17.28 11.96 40.82
CA ASP A 111 17.89 11.77 39.49
C ASP A 111 17.48 10.43 38.86
N GLU A 112 17.44 9.34 39.64
CA GLU A 112 16.90 8.05 39.19
C GLU A 112 15.39 8.06 38.98
N THR A 113 14.63 8.80 39.79
CA THR A 113 13.16 8.96 39.74
C THR A 113 12.79 9.96 38.68
N MET A 114 13.62 10.95 38.35
CA MET A 114 13.47 11.77 37.14
C MET A 114 13.81 10.95 35.91
N ARG A 115 14.83 10.08 35.94
CA ARG A 115 15.09 9.11 34.86
C ARG A 115 13.97 8.05 34.76
N TRP A 116 13.40 7.59 35.87
CA TRP A 116 12.27 6.65 35.93
C TRP A 116 10.94 7.32 35.60
N GLN A 117 10.75 8.59 35.95
CA GLN A 117 9.62 9.40 35.53
C GLN A 117 9.77 9.73 34.04
N LEU A 118 10.95 10.06 33.53
CA LEU A 118 11.20 10.26 32.09
C LEU A 118 11.07 8.95 31.30
N ALA A 119 11.57 7.83 31.84
CA ALA A 119 11.44 6.49 31.25
C ALA A 119 9.99 6.00 31.32
N GLY A 120 9.31 6.26 32.43
CA GLY A 120 7.90 5.99 32.67
C GLY A 120 7.00 6.85 31.79
N THR A 121 7.29 8.13 31.62
CA THR A 121 6.57 9.07 30.75
C THR A 121 6.75 8.68 29.29
N LYS A 122 7.99 8.38 28.84
CA LYS A 122 8.22 7.85 27.48
C LYS A 122 7.43 6.56 27.28
N HIS A 123 7.50 5.62 28.23
CA HIS A 123 6.79 4.35 28.14
C HIS A 123 5.26 4.56 28.10
N GLN A 124 4.70 5.37 29.00
CA GLN A 124 3.28 5.69 29.06
C GLN A 124 2.81 6.38 27.76
N TYR A 125 3.55 7.38 27.27
CA TYR A 125 3.29 8.02 25.98
C TYR A 125 3.23 6.98 24.85
N LEU A 126 4.24 6.11 24.74
CA LEU A 126 4.29 5.06 23.72
C LEU A 126 3.12 4.08 23.85
N GLN A 127 2.67 3.73 25.07
CA GLN A 127 1.50 2.88 25.28
C GLN A 127 0.20 3.56 24.81
N TYR A 128 0.03 4.86 25.04
CA TYR A 128 -1.14 5.60 24.54
C TYR A 128 -1.14 5.69 23.01
N GLN A 129 0.01 6.02 22.43
CA GLN A 129 0.17 6.08 20.98
C GLN A 129 -0.02 4.69 20.33
N LYS A 130 0.43 3.61 20.99
CA LYS A 130 0.19 2.22 20.57
C LYS A 130 -1.29 1.88 20.52
N ASN A 131 -2.04 2.24 21.56
CA ASN A 131 -3.47 1.92 21.65
C ASN A 131 -4.27 2.58 20.52
N ASP A 132 -3.90 3.78 20.10
CA ASP A 132 -4.52 4.48 18.97
C ASP A 132 -4.29 3.75 17.62
N CYS A 133 -3.17 3.04 17.50
CA CYS A 133 -2.78 2.31 16.29
C CYS A 133 -2.98 0.78 16.36
N LEU A 134 -3.58 0.25 17.44
CA LEU A 134 -3.61 -1.18 17.75
C LEU A 134 -4.43 -1.99 16.73
N HIS A 135 -5.61 -1.49 16.39
CA HIS A 135 -6.53 -2.16 15.48
C HIS A 135 -6.31 -1.70 14.06
N TYR A 136 -6.40 -2.63 13.12
CA TYR A 136 -6.60 -2.32 11.72
C TYR A 136 -7.97 -1.64 11.59
N THR A 137 -7.97 -0.48 10.94
CA THR A 137 -9.21 0.18 10.55
C THR A 137 -9.04 0.65 9.13
N THR A 138 -9.84 0.13 8.22
CA THR A 138 -10.07 0.78 6.93
C THR A 138 -10.82 2.06 7.21
N GLU A 139 -10.28 3.19 6.80
CA GLU A 139 -11.00 4.45 6.94
C GLU A 139 -12.28 4.40 6.10
N GLY A 140 -13.44 4.35 6.78
CA GLY A 140 -14.72 4.36 6.08
C GLY A 140 -15.36 3.00 5.80
N VAL A 141 -15.07 1.94 6.54
CA VAL A 141 -15.77 0.65 6.37
C VAL A 141 -16.45 0.23 7.68
N ALA A 142 -17.70 -0.26 7.61
CA ALA A 142 -18.56 -0.55 8.76
C ALA A 142 -17.96 -1.52 9.81
N LYS A 143 -18.34 -1.36 11.08
CA LYS A 143 -17.71 -1.88 12.31
C LYS A 143 -18.14 -3.30 12.76
N THR A 144 -18.01 -4.35 11.94
CA THR A 144 -18.34 -5.72 12.40
C THR A 144 -17.12 -6.51 12.90
N PHE A 145 -15.95 -6.37 12.28
CA PHE A 145 -14.71 -7.03 12.70
C PHE A 145 -13.51 -6.09 12.51
N LYS A 146 -12.59 -6.05 13.50
CA LYS A 146 -11.38 -5.20 13.48
C LYS A 146 -10.15 -6.02 13.87
N PRO A 147 -9.41 -6.59 12.91
CA PRO A 147 -8.20 -7.34 13.23
C PRO A 147 -7.14 -6.44 13.87
N LEU A 148 -6.13 -7.01 14.53
CA LEU A 148 -4.99 -6.22 14.98
C LEU A 148 -4.18 -5.78 13.76
N LEU A 149 -3.74 -4.52 13.74
CA LEU A 149 -3.00 -3.96 12.59
C LEU A 149 -1.76 -4.79 12.28
N LYS A 150 -1.03 -5.22 13.31
CA LYS A 150 0.15 -6.08 13.16
C LYS A 150 -0.10 -7.45 12.53
N ASP A 151 -1.33 -7.95 12.63
CA ASP A 151 -1.65 -9.31 12.19
C ASP A 151 -2.02 -9.31 10.71
N VAL A 152 -2.53 -8.20 10.16
CA VAL A 152 -2.99 -8.09 8.76
C VAL A 152 -2.19 -7.11 7.90
N PHE A 153 -1.30 -6.32 8.50
CA PHE A 153 -0.51 -5.36 7.74
C PHE A 153 0.48 -6.06 6.80
N VAL A 154 0.41 -5.69 5.53
CA VAL A 154 1.40 -6.07 4.52
C VAL A 154 2.26 -4.85 4.20
N PRO A 155 3.61 -4.95 4.24
CA PRO A 155 4.49 -3.86 3.87
C PRO A 155 4.23 -3.38 2.45
N LEU A 156 3.96 -2.08 2.29
CA LEU A 156 3.77 -1.44 0.99
C LEU A 156 5.12 -1.30 0.28
N GLY A 157 5.11 -1.50 -1.04
CA GLY A 157 6.24 -1.21 -1.90
C GLY A 157 6.33 0.29 -2.15
N LEU A 158 7.53 0.85 -2.02
CA LEU A 158 7.81 2.25 -2.30
C LEU A 158 8.78 2.36 -3.49
N SER A 159 8.49 3.29 -4.39
CA SER A 159 9.35 3.76 -5.48
C SER A 159 9.77 5.21 -5.25
N GLY A 160 10.87 5.67 -5.83
CA GLY A 160 11.26 7.10 -5.86
C GLY A 160 11.39 7.56 -7.31
N ASP A 161 11.74 8.82 -7.56
CA ASP A 161 12.16 9.27 -8.90
C ASP A 161 13.43 8.50 -9.33
N PHE A 162 13.36 7.84 -10.48
CA PHE A 162 14.30 6.81 -10.92
C PHE A 162 15.37 7.34 -11.90
N LEU A 163 16.56 6.74 -11.87
CA LEU A 163 17.47 6.72 -13.03
C LEU A 163 17.14 5.46 -13.83
N ARG A 164 16.90 5.59 -15.15
CA ARG A 164 16.80 4.43 -16.04
C ARG A 164 18.18 3.74 -16.13
N GLY A 165 18.22 2.47 -15.77
CA GLY A 165 19.37 1.59 -15.98
C GLY A 165 19.67 1.38 -17.47
N ALA A 166 20.86 0.86 -17.78
CA ALA A 166 21.30 0.62 -19.16
C ALA A 166 20.43 -0.42 -19.90
N GLU A 167 19.69 -1.26 -19.18
CA GLU A 167 18.75 -2.25 -19.73
C GLU A 167 17.26 -1.83 -19.60
N GLY A 168 17.00 -0.59 -19.16
CA GLY A 168 15.64 -0.03 -19.10
C GLY A 168 14.89 -0.25 -17.78
N GLU A 169 15.52 -0.77 -16.72
CA GLU A 169 14.91 -0.83 -15.39
C GLU A 169 14.92 0.52 -14.65
N ASP A 170 13.87 0.76 -13.87
CA ASP A 170 13.73 1.92 -13.00
C ASP A 170 14.48 1.68 -11.66
N LEU A 171 15.71 2.21 -11.54
CA LEU A 171 16.55 2.10 -10.34
C LEU A 171 16.44 3.37 -9.48
N PRO A 172 16.06 3.31 -8.19
CA PRO A 172 15.84 4.50 -7.38
C PRO A 172 17.16 5.22 -7.14
N GLY A 173 17.26 6.43 -7.68
CA GLY A 173 18.46 7.25 -7.69
C GLY A 173 18.56 8.14 -6.46
N LEU A 174 18.77 7.58 -5.27
CA LEU A 174 19.12 8.37 -4.09
C LEU A 174 20.66 8.38 -3.94
N PRO A 175 21.33 9.56 -3.94
CA PRO A 175 22.78 9.64 -3.83
C PRO A 175 23.33 8.84 -2.63
N GLY A 176 24.28 7.94 -2.87
CA GLY A 176 24.94 7.13 -1.84
C GLY A 176 24.22 5.83 -1.44
N PHE A 177 23.20 5.39 -2.19
CA PHE A 177 22.49 4.14 -1.94
C PHE A 177 23.30 2.91 -2.41
N LYS A 178 23.86 2.14 -1.46
CA LYS A 178 24.38 0.78 -1.75
C LYS A 178 23.25 -0.25 -1.73
N TRP A 179 23.23 -1.09 -2.75
CA TRP A 179 22.30 -2.20 -2.95
C TRP A 179 22.81 -3.46 -2.22
N ASP A 180 21.97 -4.05 -1.38
CA ASP A 180 22.22 -5.38 -0.83
C ASP A 180 21.40 -6.44 -1.58
N GLN A 181 21.82 -7.71 -1.48
CA GLN A 181 21.22 -8.81 -2.22
C GLN A 181 19.73 -9.03 -1.89
N LYS A 182 19.30 -8.76 -0.65
CA LYS A 182 17.89 -8.90 -0.23
C LYS A 182 16.99 -7.79 -0.76
N ILE A 183 17.53 -6.60 -1.00
CA ILE A 183 16.82 -5.51 -1.66
C ILE A 183 16.70 -5.81 -3.16
N ILE A 184 17.76 -6.31 -3.79
CA ILE A 184 17.77 -6.71 -5.21
C ILE A 184 16.74 -7.82 -5.45
N GLU A 185 16.75 -8.89 -4.65
CA GLU A 185 15.76 -9.98 -4.75
C GLU A 185 14.31 -9.51 -4.62
N ARG A 186 14.04 -8.45 -3.84
CA ARG A 186 12.69 -7.88 -3.71
C ARG A 186 12.30 -6.99 -4.88
N LEU A 187 13.24 -6.24 -5.44
CA LEU A 187 13.03 -5.48 -6.67
C LEU A 187 12.77 -6.40 -7.85
N LEU A 188 13.47 -7.53 -7.94
CA LEU A 188 13.23 -8.58 -8.92
C LEU A 188 11.86 -9.26 -8.78
N LYS A 189 11.24 -9.19 -7.59
CA LYS A 189 9.86 -9.65 -7.32
C LYS A 189 8.82 -8.53 -7.40
N ASP A 190 9.22 -7.36 -7.90
CA ASP A 190 8.40 -6.15 -8.05
C ASP A 190 7.81 -5.56 -6.73
N GLU A 191 8.20 -6.08 -5.55
CA GLU A 191 7.67 -5.67 -4.24
C GLU A 191 8.14 -4.27 -3.78
N GLY A 192 9.12 -3.65 -4.46
CA GLY A 192 9.63 -2.31 -4.14
C GLY A 192 10.44 -2.20 -2.83
N LEU A 193 10.78 -0.96 -2.44
CA LEU A 193 11.46 -0.67 -1.17
C LEU A 193 10.46 -0.63 -0.01
N LYS A 194 10.83 -1.16 1.16
CA LYS A 194 10.04 -0.98 2.38
C LYS A 194 10.48 0.27 3.11
N ILE A 195 9.58 0.92 3.84
CA ILE A 195 9.90 2.14 4.61
C ILE A 195 11.08 1.93 5.58
N TRP A 196 11.22 0.74 6.14
CA TRP A 196 12.30 0.41 7.07
C TRP A 196 13.68 0.40 6.42
N ASP A 197 13.76 0.02 5.13
CA ASP A 197 15.00 0.07 4.35
C ASP A 197 15.50 1.53 4.25
N ILE A 198 14.56 2.47 4.11
CA ILE A 198 14.83 3.90 3.98
C ILE A 198 15.19 4.52 5.34
N LEU A 199 14.37 4.30 6.37
CA LEU A 199 14.60 4.85 7.72
C LEU A 199 15.92 4.38 8.33
N SER A 200 16.35 3.14 8.04
CA SER A 200 17.64 2.61 8.49
C SER A 200 18.85 3.42 8.00
N LYS A 201 18.74 4.04 6.82
CA LYS A 201 19.81 4.84 6.20
C LYS A 201 19.84 6.28 6.71
N GLY A 202 18.76 6.76 7.34
CA GLY A 202 18.66 8.13 7.87
C GLY A 202 19.67 8.48 8.97
N LYS A 203 20.29 7.49 9.64
CA LYS A 203 21.41 7.75 10.57
C LYS A 203 22.60 8.39 9.85
N ARG A 204 22.93 7.91 8.65
CA ARG A 204 24.14 8.28 7.90
C ARG A 204 23.89 9.35 6.84
N ASN A 205 22.67 9.44 6.31
CA ASN A 205 22.33 10.41 5.27
C ASN A 205 21.06 11.19 5.67
N PRO A 206 21.18 12.51 5.94
CA PRO A 206 20.05 13.37 6.28
C PRO A 206 18.92 13.40 5.24
N GLY A 207 19.19 13.09 3.98
CA GLY A 207 18.15 13.01 2.94
C GLY A 207 17.05 12.00 3.25
N TYR A 208 17.37 10.89 3.95
CA TYR A 208 16.35 9.89 4.33
C TYR A 208 15.60 10.22 5.63
N ARG A 209 15.84 11.40 6.22
CA ARG A 209 15.13 11.85 7.41
C ARG A 209 13.87 12.61 7.07
N HIS A 210 13.82 13.29 5.93
CA HIS A 210 12.72 14.16 5.55
C HIS A 210 12.05 13.65 4.27
N LEU A 211 10.93 12.95 4.43
CA LEU A 211 10.27 12.20 3.38
C LEU A 211 8.87 12.73 3.11
N VAL A 212 8.44 12.64 1.85
CA VAL A 212 7.04 12.75 1.46
C VAL A 212 6.61 11.44 0.83
N ILE A 213 5.55 10.83 1.33
CA ILE A 213 4.97 9.60 0.78
C ILE A 213 3.69 9.96 0.02
N GLN A 214 3.76 9.81 -1.30
CA GLN A 214 2.71 10.09 -2.24
C GLN A 214 2.00 8.80 -2.66
N ALA A 215 0.67 8.84 -2.70
CA ALA A 215 -0.14 7.74 -3.20
C ALA A 215 -1.56 8.22 -3.54
N TRP A 216 -2.24 7.47 -4.41
CA TRP A 216 -3.61 7.68 -4.84
C TRP A 216 -4.55 7.23 -3.71
N GLY A 217 -5.84 7.54 -3.83
CA GLY A 217 -6.86 7.11 -2.86
C GLY A 217 -6.84 5.59 -2.65
N GLY A 218 -6.99 5.14 -1.40
CA GLY A 218 -7.04 3.70 -1.09
C GLY A 218 -5.70 2.94 -1.03
N TYR A 219 -4.55 3.54 -1.36
CA TYR A 219 -3.24 2.86 -1.36
C TYR A 219 -2.58 2.70 0.02
N GLY A 220 -3.26 3.09 1.11
CA GLY A 220 -2.84 2.72 2.47
C GLY A 220 -1.77 3.62 3.12
N LYS A 221 -1.62 4.89 2.71
CA LYS A 221 -0.69 5.87 3.32
C LYS A 221 -0.88 5.97 4.85
N THR A 222 -2.10 6.25 5.30
CA THR A 222 -2.45 6.31 6.72
C THR A 222 -2.19 4.99 7.43
N THR A 223 -2.51 3.86 6.79
CA THR A 223 -2.25 2.51 7.32
C THR A 223 -0.75 2.27 7.51
N LEU A 224 0.10 2.73 6.59
CA LEU A 224 1.55 2.67 6.69
C LEU A 224 2.06 3.49 7.89
N LEU A 225 1.62 4.74 8.05
CA LEU A 225 2.04 5.58 9.19
C LEU A 225 1.61 5.00 10.54
N ARG A 226 0.39 4.45 10.61
CA ARG A 226 -0.09 3.74 11.80
C ARG A 226 0.72 2.49 12.10
N HIS A 227 1.10 1.73 11.08
CA HIS A 227 1.95 0.56 11.26
C HIS A 227 3.36 0.93 11.74
N ILE A 228 3.95 2.01 11.21
CA ILE A 228 5.24 2.54 11.68
C ILE A 228 5.14 2.93 13.15
N THR A 229 4.10 3.67 13.51
CA THR A 229 3.80 4.07 14.90
C THR A 229 3.66 2.86 15.81
N TYR A 230 2.88 1.86 15.39
CA TYR A 230 2.69 0.62 16.15
C TYR A 230 4.00 -0.17 16.34
N SER A 231 4.83 -0.24 15.30
CA SER A 231 6.08 -1.00 15.31
C SER A 231 7.11 -0.39 16.27
N TYR A 232 7.27 0.93 16.25
CA TYR A 232 8.14 1.63 17.20
C TYR A 232 7.64 1.53 18.65
N THR A 233 6.33 1.72 18.87
CA THR A 233 5.75 1.66 20.22
C THR A 233 5.73 0.24 20.81
N SER A 234 5.68 -0.79 19.97
CA SER A 234 5.67 -2.19 20.39
C SER A 234 7.05 -2.86 20.40
N LYS A 235 8.11 -2.14 19.98
CA LYS A 235 9.49 -2.66 19.83
C LYS A 235 9.53 -4.01 19.10
N THR A 236 8.80 -4.12 17.98
CA THR A 236 8.75 -5.37 17.22
C THR A 236 10.13 -5.70 16.62
N ARG A 237 10.50 -6.99 16.58
CA ARG A 237 11.81 -7.46 16.06
C ARG A 237 12.06 -7.16 14.56
N ASN A 238 11.07 -6.62 13.84
CA ASN A 238 11.09 -6.45 12.38
C ASN A 238 11.44 -5.03 11.89
N ILE A 239 11.84 -4.10 12.77
CA ILE A 239 12.28 -2.74 12.36
C ILE A 239 13.73 -2.68 11.84
N GLY A 240 14.44 -3.83 11.82
CA GLY A 240 15.80 -3.95 11.28
C GLY A 240 16.79 -3.01 11.97
N ASN A 241 17.62 -2.33 11.16
CA ASN A 241 18.65 -1.39 11.64
C ASN A 241 18.14 0.06 11.82
N ALA A 242 16.83 0.28 11.80
CA ALA A 242 16.24 1.59 12.00
C ALA A 242 16.65 2.22 13.35
N PRO A 243 16.80 3.55 13.45
CA PRO A 243 17.07 4.23 14.72
C PRO A 243 15.93 4.04 15.73
N ASP A 244 16.23 3.98 17.03
CA ASP A 244 15.18 3.99 18.08
C ASP A 244 14.60 5.40 18.20
N LEU A 245 13.42 5.62 17.62
CA LEU A 245 12.74 6.91 17.55
C LEU A 245 11.44 6.91 18.35
N ILE A 246 11.03 8.09 18.82
CA ILE A 246 9.73 8.34 19.45
C ILE A 246 8.75 8.77 18.34
N PRO A 247 7.80 7.92 17.92
CA PRO A 247 6.86 8.26 16.84
C PRO A 247 5.76 9.18 17.34
N VAL A 248 5.46 10.22 16.57
CA VAL A 248 4.29 11.09 16.73
C VAL A 248 3.52 11.09 15.43
N LEU A 249 2.28 10.59 15.46
CA LEU A 249 1.39 10.62 14.31
C LEU A 249 0.36 11.74 14.48
N LEU A 250 0.43 12.76 13.62
CA LEU A 250 -0.45 13.91 13.58
C LEU A 250 -1.30 13.87 12.31
N TYR A 251 -2.62 13.83 12.46
CA TYR A 251 -3.54 13.92 11.32
C TYR A 251 -3.79 15.40 10.98
N LEU A 252 -3.35 15.85 9.81
CA LEU A 252 -3.46 17.27 9.42
C LEU A 252 -4.92 17.73 9.33
N ARG A 253 -5.84 16.86 8.88
CA ARG A 253 -7.28 17.10 8.91
C ARG A 253 -7.81 17.56 10.27
N GLN A 254 -7.21 17.06 11.36
CA GLN A 254 -7.62 17.37 12.73
C GLN A 254 -7.00 18.66 13.24
N TRP A 255 -5.75 18.94 12.85
CA TRP A 255 -4.93 19.98 13.47
C TRP A 255 -4.78 21.25 12.64
N GLN A 256 -5.20 21.24 11.37
CA GLN A 256 -5.09 22.37 10.45
C GLN A 256 -5.60 23.70 11.04
N SER A 257 -6.74 23.71 11.73
CA SER A 257 -7.30 24.93 12.34
C SER A 257 -6.47 25.47 13.52
N LYS A 258 -5.64 24.63 14.15
CA LYS A 258 -4.73 25.03 15.23
C LYS A 258 -3.38 25.49 14.70
N ILE A 259 -2.97 25.00 13.53
CA ILE A 259 -1.73 25.39 12.85
C ILE A 259 -1.84 26.80 12.26
N MET A 260 -3.04 27.19 11.81
CA MET A 260 -3.29 28.53 11.29
C MET A 260 -2.92 29.64 12.29
N PRO A 261 -2.41 30.79 11.81
CA PRO A 261 -2.17 31.95 12.65
C PRO A 261 -3.45 32.39 13.36
N THR A 262 -3.33 32.74 14.63
CA THR A 262 -4.40 33.40 15.38
C THR A 262 -4.60 34.84 14.88
N ALA A 263 -5.69 35.50 15.29
CA ALA A 263 -6.04 36.85 14.83
C ALA A 263 -4.96 37.93 15.12
N ASP A 264 -4.08 37.67 16.08
CA ASP A 264 -2.90 38.46 16.46
C ASP A 264 -1.61 38.05 15.70
N GLY A 265 -1.71 37.15 14.71
CA GLY A 265 -0.59 36.69 13.88
C GLY A 265 0.33 35.66 14.53
N GLN A 266 0.04 35.21 15.76
CA GLN A 266 0.85 34.19 16.43
C GLN A 266 0.60 32.80 15.82
N ARG A 267 1.68 32.03 15.67
CA ARG A 267 1.61 30.63 15.21
C ARG A 267 2.02 29.70 16.33
N ILE A 268 1.27 28.61 16.50
CA ILE A 268 1.68 27.53 17.39
C ILE A 268 2.94 26.87 16.85
N ASP A 269 3.91 26.51 17.70
CA ASP A 269 5.06 25.71 17.29
C ASP A 269 4.77 24.20 17.40
N LEU A 270 5.59 23.37 16.74
CA LEU A 270 5.44 21.92 16.76
C LEU A 270 5.43 21.33 18.19
N PRO A 271 6.34 21.70 19.12
CA PRO A 271 6.28 21.21 20.50
C PRO A 271 4.95 21.54 21.18
N THR A 272 4.44 22.76 21.04
CA THR A 272 3.18 23.17 21.68
C THR A 272 2.00 22.43 21.08
N LEU A 273 1.97 22.20 19.77
CA LEU A 273 0.93 21.39 19.13
C LEU A 273 0.90 19.97 19.72
N ILE A 274 2.07 19.35 19.89
CA ILE A 274 2.17 18.00 20.43
C ILE A 274 1.78 17.95 21.91
N GLU A 275 2.35 18.82 22.75
CA GLU A 275 2.15 18.80 24.21
C GLU A 275 0.75 19.23 24.63
N LYS A 276 0.21 20.29 24.01
CA LYS A 276 -1.07 20.90 24.45
C LYS A 276 -2.29 20.38 23.70
N PHE A 277 -2.13 19.78 22.52
CA PHE A 277 -3.26 19.35 21.69
C PHE A 277 -3.22 17.86 21.36
N HIS A 278 -2.14 17.37 20.76
CA HIS A 278 -2.05 15.97 20.33
C HIS A 278 -2.04 14.97 21.49
N ILE A 279 -1.12 15.12 22.44
CA ILE A 279 -1.01 14.21 23.58
C ILE A 279 -2.31 14.21 24.41
N PRO A 280 -2.92 15.38 24.69
CA PRO A 280 -4.25 15.41 25.23
C PRO A 280 -5.27 14.72 24.34
N ASN A 281 -5.20 14.66 23.02
CA ASN A 281 -6.23 13.94 22.27
C ASN A 281 -6.12 12.41 22.27
N LEU A 282 -5.05 11.81 22.82
CA LEU A 282 -4.86 10.37 22.79
C LEU A 282 -5.86 9.58 23.69
N PRO A 283 -6.23 8.34 23.32
CA PRO A 283 -7.17 7.52 24.09
C PRO A 283 -6.64 7.15 25.49
N LYS A 284 -7.52 7.16 26.51
CA LYS A 284 -7.26 6.70 27.90
C LYS A 284 -6.18 7.47 28.69
N ARG A 285 -5.96 8.75 28.37
CA ARG A 285 -4.87 9.61 28.89
C ARG A 285 -4.90 10.10 30.35
N LYS A 286 -5.89 9.73 31.18
CA LYS A 286 -6.22 10.43 32.46
C LYS A 286 -5.06 10.57 33.47
N THR A 287 -3.90 9.97 33.23
CA THR A 287 -2.76 9.90 34.15
C THR A 287 -1.41 10.33 33.57
N LEU A 288 -1.30 10.79 32.31
CA LEU A 288 0.00 11.17 31.73
C LEU A 288 0.45 12.55 32.22
N LYS A 289 1.42 12.59 33.13
CA LYS A 289 2.14 13.81 33.52
C LYS A 289 3.44 13.90 32.73
N LEU A 290 3.53 14.90 31.85
CA LEU A 290 4.75 15.19 31.10
C LEU A 290 5.67 16.11 31.91
N PRO A 291 6.99 15.86 31.91
CA PRO A 291 7.96 16.86 32.37
C PRO A 291 7.84 18.15 31.56
N PRO A 292 8.13 19.32 32.16
CA PRO A 292 8.13 20.59 31.43
C PRO A 292 9.02 20.54 30.19
N LYS A 293 8.50 20.99 29.03
CA LYS A 293 9.22 21.04 27.74
C LYS A 293 9.72 19.69 27.25
N TRP A 294 9.12 18.57 27.69
CA TRP A 294 9.58 17.23 27.34
C TRP A 294 9.67 17.01 25.82
N VAL A 295 8.64 17.39 25.06
CA VAL A 295 8.64 17.23 23.59
C VAL A 295 9.71 18.09 22.96
N LYS A 296 9.86 19.35 23.39
CA LYS A 296 10.90 20.25 22.88
C LYS A 296 12.30 19.64 23.08
N ASN A 297 12.57 19.08 24.26
CA ASN A 297 13.84 18.43 24.57
C ASN A 297 14.07 17.17 23.70
N GLN A 298 13.03 16.37 23.43
CA GLN A 298 13.17 15.19 22.56
C GLN A 298 13.39 15.57 21.09
N LEU A 299 12.72 16.62 20.59
CA LEU A 299 12.92 17.16 19.25
C LEU A 299 14.33 17.71 19.06
N GLN A 300 14.83 18.51 20.02
CA GLN A 300 16.20 19.03 20.00
C GLN A 300 17.27 17.93 20.06
N ALA A 301 16.96 16.81 20.71
CA ALA A 301 17.86 15.66 20.78
C ALA A 301 17.84 14.76 19.53
N GLY A 302 17.04 15.08 18.50
CA GLY A 302 16.93 14.28 17.27
C GLY A 302 16.27 12.91 17.48
N LYS A 303 15.50 12.74 18.57
CA LYS A 303 14.96 11.43 18.99
C LYS A 303 13.57 11.13 18.45
N MET A 304 12.95 12.04 17.69
CA MET A 304 11.54 11.91 17.29
C MET A 304 11.38 11.61 15.80
N LEU A 305 10.33 10.84 15.51
CA LEU A 305 9.79 10.63 14.17
C LEU A 305 8.42 11.31 14.11
N VAL A 306 8.34 12.45 13.45
CA VAL A 306 7.14 13.25 13.29
C VAL A 306 6.48 12.87 11.97
N MET A 307 5.28 12.29 12.04
CA MET A 307 4.51 11.88 10.87
C MET A 307 3.28 12.77 10.75
N LEU A 308 3.14 13.44 9.61
CA LEU A 308 2.08 14.38 9.29
C LEU A 308 1.20 13.75 8.20
N ASP A 309 0.04 13.23 8.58
CA ASP A 309 -0.83 12.47 7.69
C ASP A 309 -1.88 13.36 7.01
N GLY A 310 -2.00 13.24 5.69
CA GLY A 310 -3.10 13.81 4.91
C GLY A 310 -2.95 15.30 4.59
N LEU A 311 -1.85 15.70 3.94
CA LEU A 311 -1.70 17.08 3.46
C LEU A 311 -2.76 17.47 2.42
N ASP A 312 -3.21 16.49 1.62
CA ASP A 312 -4.32 16.67 0.68
C ASP A 312 -5.65 16.96 1.39
N GLU A 313 -5.83 16.49 2.63
CA GLU A 313 -7.04 16.73 3.45
C GLU A 313 -7.05 18.10 4.17
N VAL A 314 -6.02 18.92 3.96
CA VAL A 314 -5.99 20.31 4.42
C VAL A 314 -6.79 21.16 3.45
N LYS A 315 -7.60 22.09 3.97
CA LYS A 315 -8.33 23.06 3.15
C LYS A 315 -7.40 23.79 2.19
N GLU A 316 -7.86 24.00 0.96
CA GLU A 316 -7.03 24.56 -0.11
C GLU A 316 -6.46 25.94 0.28
N GLU A 317 -7.28 26.79 0.88
CA GLU A 317 -6.91 28.13 1.36
C GLU A 317 -5.92 28.14 2.54
N TRP A 318 -5.75 27.00 3.23
CA TRP A 318 -4.86 26.88 4.39
C TRP A 318 -3.58 26.11 4.06
N ARG A 319 -3.50 25.50 2.87
CA ARG A 319 -2.45 24.53 2.53
C ARG A 319 -1.07 25.18 2.47
N ASP A 320 -0.96 26.37 1.90
CA ASP A 320 0.31 27.12 1.85
C ASP A 320 0.83 27.44 3.26
N GLU A 321 -0.06 27.90 4.14
CA GLU A 321 0.28 28.25 5.52
C GLU A 321 0.68 27.03 6.35
N VAL A 322 -0.03 25.92 6.18
CA VAL A 322 0.34 24.64 6.80
C VAL A 322 1.68 24.15 6.25
N MET A 323 1.95 24.28 4.95
CA MET A 323 3.23 23.88 4.37
C MET A 323 4.39 24.74 4.86
N GLU A 324 4.21 26.05 4.99
CA GLU A 324 5.22 26.93 5.59
C GLU A 324 5.47 26.57 7.07
N TRP A 325 4.42 26.22 7.81
CA TRP A 325 4.57 25.70 9.17
C TRP A 325 5.36 24.38 9.21
N ILE A 326 5.09 23.44 8.30
CA ILE A 326 5.82 22.17 8.18
C ILE A 326 7.30 22.42 7.82
N LYS A 327 7.57 23.29 6.84
CA LYS A 327 8.94 23.68 6.44
C LYS A 327 9.70 24.29 7.61
N LYS A 328 9.05 25.17 8.38
CA LYS A 328 9.64 25.75 9.60
C LYS A 328 9.94 24.67 10.64
N ALA A 329 9.01 23.76 10.91
CA ALA A 329 9.23 22.67 11.86
C ALA A 329 10.39 21.75 11.47
N ILE A 330 10.53 21.42 10.17
CA ILE A 330 11.67 20.65 9.65
C ILE A 330 12.97 21.44 9.80
N LYS A 331 12.95 22.75 9.53
CA LYS A 331 14.14 23.61 9.68
C LYS A 331 14.60 23.72 11.13
N ASP A 332 13.66 23.88 12.06
CA ASP A 332 13.94 24.03 13.50
C ASP A 332 14.43 22.72 14.14
N TYR A 333 14.10 21.56 13.55
CA TYR A 333 14.39 20.23 14.08
C TYR A 333 14.96 19.27 13.01
N ASP A 334 15.90 19.72 12.20
CA ASP A 334 16.48 18.97 11.05
C ASP A 334 17.18 17.64 11.39
N SER A 335 17.49 17.43 12.67
CA SER A 335 18.05 16.20 13.21
C SER A 335 17.00 15.10 13.43
N CYS A 336 15.71 15.47 13.50
CA CYS A 336 14.59 14.55 13.62
C CYS A 336 14.18 13.95 12.28
N PHE A 337 13.35 12.91 12.34
CA PHE A 337 12.75 12.33 11.14
C PHE A 337 11.35 12.92 10.92
N PHE A 338 11.04 13.27 9.68
CA PHE A 338 9.75 13.76 9.23
C PHE A 338 9.23 12.92 8.08
N ILE A 339 7.97 12.52 8.15
CA ILE A 339 7.24 11.91 7.04
C ILE A 339 5.95 12.67 6.84
N VAL A 340 5.75 13.24 5.66
CA VAL A 340 4.49 13.85 5.25
C VAL A 340 3.80 12.92 4.26
N THR A 341 2.49 12.69 4.39
CA THR A 341 1.74 11.96 3.35
C THR A 341 0.85 12.92 2.57
N SER A 342 0.70 12.66 1.27
CA SER A 342 -0.23 13.41 0.44
C SER A 342 -0.68 12.61 -0.78
N ARG A 343 -1.75 13.03 -1.44
CA ARG A 343 -1.99 12.69 -2.85
C ARG A 343 -1.03 13.50 -3.75
N PRO A 344 -0.69 13.02 -4.96
CA PRO A 344 0.16 13.76 -5.89
C PRO A 344 -0.34 15.18 -6.18
N SER A 345 -1.65 15.32 -6.38
CA SER A 345 -2.32 16.60 -6.63
C SER A 345 -2.16 17.59 -5.47
N GLY A 346 -2.28 17.13 -4.23
CA GLY A 346 -2.19 17.98 -3.02
C GLY A 346 -0.78 18.46 -2.71
N TYR A 347 0.26 17.83 -3.27
CA TYR A 347 1.66 18.16 -2.99
C TYR A 347 2.41 18.82 -4.17
N ARG A 348 1.89 18.72 -5.39
CA ARG A 348 2.56 19.19 -6.63
C ARG A 348 3.18 20.57 -6.53
N ASN A 349 2.46 21.55 -5.98
CA ASN A 349 2.91 22.94 -5.89
C ASN A 349 4.10 23.14 -4.95
N TYR A 350 4.41 22.16 -4.09
CA TYR A 350 5.47 22.23 -3.10
C TYR A 350 6.67 21.33 -3.43
N ALA A 351 6.55 20.47 -4.46
CA ALA A 351 7.57 19.51 -4.83
C ALA A 351 8.90 20.16 -5.25
N ARG A 352 8.85 21.34 -5.90
CA ARG A 352 10.04 22.06 -6.39
C ARG A 352 10.77 22.87 -5.30
N ASP A 353 10.06 23.27 -4.25
CA ASP A 353 10.56 24.22 -3.24
C ASP A 353 10.93 23.55 -1.90
N SER A 354 10.80 22.23 -1.80
CA SER A 354 11.00 21.51 -0.53
C SER A 354 12.27 20.65 -0.55
N LYS A 355 12.96 20.59 0.60
CA LYS A 355 14.07 19.63 0.84
C LYS A 355 13.57 18.21 1.13
N LEU A 356 12.30 17.92 0.83
CA LEU A 356 11.67 16.63 1.10
C LEU A 356 11.92 15.68 -0.06
N ASN A 357 12.29 14.44 0.23
CA ASN A 357 12.42 13.41 -0.79
C ASN A 357 11.08 12.71 -0.99
N SER A 358 10.56 12.75 -2.22
CA SER A 358 9.31 12.10 -2.60
C SER A 358 9.48 10.60 -2.81
N LEU A 359 8.52 9.84 -2.30
CA LEU A 359 8.37 8.40 -2.47
C LEU A 359 6.94 8.12 -2.91
N PHE A 360 6.76 7.20 -3.84
CA PHE A 360 5.48 6.78 -4.37
C PHE A 360 5.12 5.38 -3.88
N VAL A 361 3.88 5.18 -3.45
CA VAL A 361 3.39 3.84 -3.10
C VAL A 361 3.06 3.06 -4.37
N LYS A 362 3.63 1.86 -4.50
CA LYS A 362 3.34 0.94 -5.61
C LYS A 362 2.02 0.19 -5.39
N PRO A 363 1.38 -0.28 -6.48
CA PRO A 363 0.30 -1.25 -6.39
C PRO A 363 0.77 -2.54 -5.68
N LEU A 364 -0.17 -3.28 -5.07
CA LEU A 364 0.14 -4.55 -4.41
C LEU A 364 0.50 -5.61 -5.47
N SER A 365 1.68 -6.20 -5.31
CA SER A 365 2.07 -7.44 -6.02
C SER A 365 1.19 -8.62 -5.59
N GLU A 366 1.10 -9.66 -6.43
CA GLU A 366 0.35 -10.89 -6.13
C GLU A 366 0.78 -11.51 -4.79
N SER A 367 2.07 -11.50 -4.47
CA SER A 367 2.58 -12.00 -3.18
C SER A 367 2.11 -11.15 -1.98
N GLN A 368 1.98 -9.83 -2.16
CA GLN A 368 1.44 -8.94 -1.14
C GLN A 368 -0.08 -9.15 -0.96
N GLN A 369 -0.81 -9.34 -2.05
CA GLN A 369 -2.24 -9.65 -2.03
C GLN A 369 -2.49 -10.97 -1.29
N GLU A 370 -1.80 -12.05 -1.65
CA GLU A 370 -1.93 -13.35 -0.99
C GLU A 370 -1.61 -13.27 0.50
N ARG A 371 -0.52 -12.59 0.87
CA ARG A 371 -0.15 -12.38 2.29
C ARG A 371 -1.24 -11.65 3.06
N PHE A 372 -1.85 -10.62 2.47
CA PHE A 372 -2.95 -9.88 3.09
C PHE A 372 -4.16 -10.80 3.30
N ILE A 373 -4.57 -11.51 2.25
CA ILE A 373 -5.73 -12.42 2.25
C ILE A 373 -5.57 -13.49 3.34
N ARG A 374 -4.44 -14.21 3.35
CA ARG A 374 -4.18 -15.27 4.35
C ARG A 374 -4.19 -14.73 5.78
N SER A 375 -3.54 -13.60 5.99
CA SER A 375 -3.45 -12.95 7.30
C SER A 375 -4.81 -12.45 7.81
N TRP A 376 -5.64 -11.96 6.89
CA TRP A 376 -7.00 -11.52 7.17
C TRP A 376 -7.90 -12.67 7.62
N TYR A 377 -7.97 -13.76 6.83
CA TYR A 377 -8.76 -14.94 7.18
C TYR A 377 -8.32 -15.57 8.48
N LEU A 378 -7.01 -15.68 8.71
CA LEU A 378 -6.49 -16.18 9.98
C LEU A 378 -6.95 -15.32 11.16
N SER A 379 -7.00 -14.01 10.97
CA SER A 379 -7.46 -13.06 11.99
C SER A 379 -8.97 -13.18 12.25
N ILE A 380 -9.79 -13.38 11.20
CA ILE A 380 -11.23 -13.62 11.32
C ILE A 380 -11.51 -14.92 12.09
N GLU A 381 -10.91 -16.03 11.67
CA GLU A 381 -11.20 -17.34 12.25
C GLU A 381 -10.72 -17.45 13.70
N ARG A 382 -9.58 -16.81 14.04
CA ARG A 382 -9.14 -16.66 15.43
C ARG A 382 -10.10 -15.87 16.30
N HIS A 383 -10.81 -14.91 15.73
CA HIS A 383 -11.81 -14.12 16.45
C HIS A 383 -13.14 -14.86 16.62
N LYS A 384 -13.52 -15.71 15.65
CA LYS A 384 -14.72 -16.54 15.75
C LYS A 384 -14.57 -17.70 16.74
N SER A 385 -13.37 -18.26 16.87
CA SER A 385 -13.11 -19.45 17.69
C SER A 385 -12.70 -19.11 19.12
N ALA A 386 -13.33 -19.75 20.11
CA ALA A 386 -12.90 -19.70 21.52
C ALA A 386 -11.52 -20.34 21.75
N ALA A 387 -11.07 -21.22 20.86
CA ALA A 387 -9.77 -21.90 20.88
C ALA A 387 -8.91 -21.42 19.70
N SER A 388 -8.46 -20.17 19.75
CA SER A 388 -7.74 -19.46 18.68
C SER A 388 -6.44 -20.11 18.19
N ASN A 389 -5.89 -21.06 18.94
CA ASN A 389 -4.67 -21.82 18.59
C ASN A 389 -4.94 -23.25 18.10
N ASN A 390 -6.21 -23.65 17.90
CA ASN A 390 -6.54 -24.96 17.36
C ASN A 390 -6.09 -25.07 15.89
N PRO A 391 -5.40 -26.15 15.47
CA PRO A 391 -5.05 -26.38 14.07
C PRO A 391 -6.22 -26.26 13.08
N SER A 392 -7.45 -26.60 13.50
CA SER A 392 -8.64 -26.47 12.65
C SER A 392 -8.97 -25.02 12.26
N VAL A 393 -8.67 -24.05 13.13
CA VAL A 393 -8.85 -22.61 12.86
C VAL A 393 -7.94 -22.17 11.72
N LYS A 394 -6.69 -22.64 11.73
CA LYS A 394 -5.72 -22.33 10.67
C LYS A 394 -6.11 -23.03 9.36
N GLN A 395 -6.51 -24.29 9.42
CA GLN A 395 -6.96 -25.03 8.23
C GLN A 395 -8.16 -24.36 7.55
N GLU A 396 -9.15 -23.91 8.32
CA GLU A 396 -10.32 -23.23 7.77
C GLU A 396 -9.96 -21.85 7.18
N ALA A 397 -9.09 -21.09 7.87
CA ALA A 397 -8.57 -19.83 7.34
C ALA A 397 -7.78 -20.04 6.03
N ASP A 398 -6.90 -21.05 5.97
CA ASP A 398 -6.11 -21.38 4.78
C ASP A 398 -7.02 -21.86 3.63
N ARG A 399 -8.10 -22.58 3.93
CA ARG A 399 -9.11 -23.01 2.95
C ARG A 399 -9.80 -21.80 2.31
N GLN A 400 -10.37 -20.90 3.11
CA GLN A 400 -11.04 -19.69 2.60
C GLN A 400 -10.07 -18.75 1.88
N ALA A 401 -8.86 -18.57 2.41
CA ALA A 401 -7.85 -17.74 1.78
C ALA A 401 -7.42 -18.29 0.41
N SER A 402 -7.15 -19.60 0.33
CA SER A 402 -6.72 -20.23 -0.93
C SER A 402 -7.86 -20.22 -1.97
N ASN A 403 -9.11 -20.35 -1.54
CA ASN A 403 -10.27 -20.23 -2.41
C ASN A 403 -10.42 -18.81 -3.00
N LEU A 404 -10.18 -17.75 -2.22
CA LEU A 404 -10.19 -16.39 -2.73
C LEU A 404 -8.99 -16.11 -3.64
N VAL A 405 -7.79 -16.58 -3.28
CA VAL A 405 -6.58 -16.41 -4.11
C VAL A 405 -6.77 -17.06 -5.48
N ALA A 406 -7.33 -18.27 -5.54
CA ALA A 406 -7.65 -18.94 -6.80
C ALA A 406 -8.62 -18.10 -7.65
N GLN A 407 -9.70 -17.57 -7.06
CA GLN A 407 -10.65 -16.70 -7.76
C GLN A 407 -10.01 -15.41 -8.30
N LEU A 408 -9.04 -14.82 -7.58
CA LEU A 408 -8.29 -13.66 -8.08
C LEU A 408 -7.36 -14.03 -9.24
N GLN A 409 -6.75 -15.22 -9.22
CA GLN A 409 -5.86 -15.69 -10.28
C GLN A 409 -6.61 -16.11 -11.55
N GLU A 410 -7.86 -16.56 -11.41
CA GLU A 410 -8.75 -16.94 -12.51
C GLU A 410 -9.36 -15.74 -13.26
N SER A 411 -9.43 -14.55 -12.64
CA SER A 411 -9.98 -13.33 -13.27
C SER A 411 -8.94 -12.22 -13.34
N SER A 412 -8.56 -11.82 -14.56
CA SER A 412 -7.67 -10.68 -14.82
C SER A 412 -8.19 -9.38 -14.19
N GLU A 413 -9.50 -9.18 -14.18
CA GLU A 413 -10.15 -7.97 -13.68
C GLU A 413 -10.12 -7.91 -12.16
N LEU A 414 -10.45 -9.02 -11.49
CA LEU A 414 -10.35 -9.11 -10.03
C LEU A 414 -8.90 -8.98 -9.57
N SER A 415 -7.97 -9.61 -10.28
CA SER A 415 -6.53 -9.45 -10.06
C SER A 415 -6.13 -7.98 -10.14
N ASP A 416 -6.53 -7.26 -11.20
CA ASP A 416 -6.16 -5.86 -11.39
C ASP A 416 -6.77 -4.93 -10.33
N LEU A 417 -8.07 -5.09 -10.03
CA LEU A 417 -8.75 -4.36 -8.95
C LEU A 417 -8.05 -4.57 -7.60
N SER A 418 -7.63 -5.81 -7.33
CA SER A 418 -7.00 -6.19 -6.06
C SER A 418 -5.57 -5.64 -5.86
N LYS A 419 -4.97 -5.06 -6.90
CA LYS A 419 -3.71 -4.30 -6.76
C LYS A 419 -3.91 -3.04 -5.90
N ASN A 420 -5.12 -2.49 -5.84
CA ASN A 420 -5.47 -1.41 -4.92
C ASN A 420 -5.83 -2.00 -3.53
N PRO A 421 -5.09 -1.68 -2.45
CA PRO A 421 -5.36 -2.20 -1.11
C PRO A 421 -6.79 -1.98 -0.60
N LEU A 422 -7.44 -0.87 -0.98
CA LEU A 422 -8.82 -0.60 -0.59
C LEU A 422 -9.79 -1.57 -1.27
N LEU A 423 -9.65 -1.77 -2.57
CA LEU A 423 -10.50 -2.66 -3.34
C LEU A 423 -10.28 -4.11 -2.93
N LEU A 424 -9.03 -4.54 -2.73
CA LEU A 424 -8.72 -5.86 -2.17
C LEU A 424 -9.41 -6.08 -0.83
N ASN A 425 -9.40 -5.08 0.05
CA ASN A 425 -10.07 -5.18 1.34
C ASN A 425 -11.59 -5.32 1.21
N ILE A 426 -12.22 -4.59 0.28
CA ILE A 426 -13.65 -4.74 0.00
C ILE A 426 -13.93 -6.14 -0.55
N ILE A 427 -13.15 -6.61 -1.51
CA ILE A 427 -13.25 -7.96 -2.09
C ILE A 427 -13.16 -9.03 -0.98
N VAL A 428 -12.14 -8.96 -0.12
CA VAL A 428 -11.95 -9.89 0.99
C VAL A 428 -13.13 -9.82 1.97
N LYS A 429 -13.62 -8.62 2.30
CA LYS A 429 -14.77 -8.44 3.18
C LYS A 429 -16.04 -9.07 2.58
N LEU A 430 -16.29 -8.86 1.29
CA LEU A 430 -17.43 -9.45 0.59
C LEU A 430 -17.35 -10.97 0.56
N HIS A 431 -16.19 -11.53 0.19
CA HIS A 431 -15.97 -12.97 0.22
C HIS A 431 -16.23 -13.55 1.62
N SER A 432 -15.76 -12.88 2.68
CA SER A 432 -15.99 -13.33 4.06
C SER A 432 -17.44 -13.24 4.52
N TYR A 433 -18.25 -12.36 3.90
CA TYR A 433 -19.67 -12.18 4.22
C TYR A 433 -20.55 -13.23 3.53
N TYR A 434 -20.24 -13.57 2.28
CA TYR A 434 -20.92 -14.62 1.50
C TYR A 434 -20.37 -16.01 1.82
N SER A 435 -20.57 -16.47 3.07
CA SER A 435 -20.23 -17.80 3.61
C SER A 435 -18.80 -18.34 3.31
N GLY A 436 -17.88 -17.50 2.82
CA GLY A 436 -16.52 -17.89 2.45
C GLY A 436 -16.44 -18.87 1.28
N GLU A 437 -17.51 -19.06 0.51
CA GLU A 437 -17.57 -20.09 -0.54
C GLU A 437 -17.44 -19.55 -1.97
N LYS A 438 -17.99 -18.36 -2.27
CA LYS A 438 -17.80 -17.65 -3.56
C LYS A 438 -17.94 -16.14 -3.38
N LEU A 439 -17.07 -15.35 -4.00
CA LEU A 439 -17.39 -13.94 -4.27
C LEU A 439 -18.72 -13.87 -5.03
N PRO A 440 -19.42 -12.72 -5.06
CA PRO A 440 -20.44 -12.53 -6.07
C PRO A 440 -19.83 -12.92 -7.42
N LYS A 441 -20.33 -14.00 -8.03
CA LYS A 441 -19.79 -14.52 -9.29
C LYS A 441 -19.79 -13.47 -10.39
N ARG A 442 -20.61 -12.42 -10.20
CA ARG A 442 -20.92 -11.40 -11.18
C ARG A 442 -20.18 -10.13 -10.80
N ARG A 443 -19.36 -9.66 -11.72
CA ARG A 443 -18.67 -8.36 -11.63
C ARG A 443 -19.65 -7.24 -11.30
N ILE A 444 -20.88 -7.34 -11.82
CA ILE A 444 -21.92 -6.35 -11.58
C ILE A 444 -22.38 -6.24 -10.12
N ASP A 445 -22.49 -7.37 -9.42
CA ASP A 445 -22.86 -7.37 -8.01
C ASP A 445 -21.72 -6.81 -7.17
N LEU A 446 -20.48 -7.16 -7.53
CA LEU A 446 -19.28 -6.62 -6.89
C LEU A 446 -19.23 -5.10 -7.03
N TYR A 447 -19.42 -4.56 -8.24
CA TYR A 447 -19.42 -3.12 -8.48
C TYR A 447 -20.58 -2.41 -7.77
N ALA A 448 -21.79 -2.98 -7.83
CA ALA A 448 -22.95 -2.43 -7.11
C ALA A 448 -22.69 -2.31 -5.62
N GLU A 449 -22.12 -3.37 -5.02
CA GLU A 449 -21.84 -3.42 -3.60
C GLU A 449 -20.69 -2.49 -3.19
N ILE A 450 -19.66 -2.34 -4.03
CA ILE A 450 -18.60 -1.33 -3.83
C ILE A 450 -19.21 0.07 -3.86
N CYS A 451 -20.02 0.42 -4.86
CA CYS A 451 -20.68 1.73 -4.94
C CYS A 451 -21.55 2.00 -3.71
N ARG A 452 -22.36 1.01 -3.29
CA ARG A 452 -23.19 1.08 -2.08
C ARG A 452 -22.35 1.36 -0.83
N MET A 453 -21.24 0.63 -0.65
CA MET A 453 -20.35 0.80 0.50
C MET A 453 -19.63 2.16 0.48
N GLN A 454 -19.18 2.62 -0.68
CA GLN A 454 -18.40 3.85 -0.81
C GLN A 454 -19.25 5.12 -0.70
N LEU A 455 -20.47 5.11 -1.23
CA LEU A 455 -21.38 6.27 -1.20
C LEU A 455 -22.26 6.30 0.06
N GLY A 456 -22.52 5.15 0.69
CA GLY A 456 -23.40 5.05 1.87
C GLY A 456 -22.65 4.77 3.17
N ASP A 457 -22.09 3.55 3.31
CA ASP A 457 -21.52 3.09 4.58
C ASP A 457 -20.29 3.91 5.02
N ARG A 458 -19.49 4.37 4.04
CA ARG A 458 -18.22 5.05 4.27
C ARG A 458 -18.35 6.45 4.87
N PRO A 459 -19.16 7.35 4.31
CA PRO A 459 -19.43 8.65 4.92
C PRO A 459 -19.96 8.52 6.36
N LEU A 460 -20.90 7.59 6.60
CA LEU A 460 -21.45 7.32 7.93
C LEU A 460 -20.36 6.93 8.95
N VAL A 461 -19.39 6.10 8.55
CA VAL A 461 -18.27 5.71 9.41
C VAL A 461 -17.30 6.87 9.64
N LYS A 462 -17.05 7.70 8.61
CA LYS A 462 -16.23 8.92 8.73
C LYS A 462 -16.94 10.04 9.49
N LYS A 463 -18.24 9.88 9.79
CA LYS A 463 -19.11 10.91 10.39
C LYS A 463 -19.13 12.18 9.55
N ILE A 464 -19.16 12.00 8.24
CA ILE A 464 -19.29 13.08 7.27
C ILE A 464 -20.70 12.97 6.69
N ASP A 465 -21.47 14.03 6.84
CA ASP A 465 -22.76 14.14 6.17
C ASP A 465 -22.50 14.49 4.71
N MET A 466 -22.92 13.59 3.82
CA MET A 466 -22.81 13.82 2.38
C MET A 466 -23.85 14.84 1.95
N LEU A 467 -23.51 15.63 0.93
CA LEU A 467 -24.43 16.62 0.37
C LEU A 467 -25.60 15.97 -0.38
N LEU A 468 -25.38 14.78 -0.93
CA LEU A 468 -26.41 13.97 -1.57
C LEU A 468 -26.56 12.64 -0.84
N GLU A 469 -27.78 12.12 -0.79
CA GLU A 469 -28.01 10.75 -0.37
C GLU A 469 -27.28 9.76 -1.28
N SER A 470 -26.94 8.57 -0.76
CA SER A 470 -26.15 7.58 -1.50
C SER A 470 -26.74 7.22 -2.87
N LYS A 471 -28.07 7.18 -3.00
CA LYS A 471 -28.73 6.85 -4.28
C LYS A 471 -28.60 7.98 -5.29
N ASP A 472 -28.80 9.22 -4.86
CA ASP A 472 -28.75 10.37 -5.75
C ASP A 472 -27.30 10.73 -6.12
N GLY A 473 -26.37 10.59 -5.19
CA GLY A 473 -24.94 10.63 -5.50
C GLY A 473 -24.52 9.57 -6.52
N GLN A 474 -25.09 8.37 -6.45
CA GLN A 474 -24.86 7.34 -7.47
C GLN A 474 -25.43 7.73 -8.84
N LYS A 475 -26.66 8.27 -8.91
CA LYS A 475 -27.27 8.75 -10.17
C LYS A 475 -26.44 9.83 -10.84
N VAL A 476 -25.93 10.81 -10.08
CA VAL A 476 -25.04 11.84 -10.64
C VAL A 476 -23.78 11.21 -11.24
N LEU A 477 -23.21 10.19 -10.60
CA LEU A 477 -22.04 9.47 -11.11
C LEU A 477 -22.38 8.55 -12.30
N GLN A 478 -23.60 8.02 -12.37
CA GLN A 478 -24.13 7.26 -13.51
C GLN A 478 -24.26 8.14 -14.76
N GLU A 479 -24.88 9.32 -14.64
CA GLU A 479 -24.98 10.30 -15.71
C GLU A 479 -23.59 10.75 -16.20
N LEU A 480 -22.67 11.03 -15.25
CA LEU A 480 -21.29 11.39 -15.58
C LEU A 480 -20.54 10.26 -16.29
N ALA A 481 -20.68 9.02 -15.81
CA ALA A 481 -20.03 7.88 -16.43
C ALA A 481 -20.52 7.68 -17.87
N LEU A 482 -21.83 7.77 -18.10
CA LEU A 482 -22.40 7.69 -19.44
C LEU A 482 -21.91 8.81 -20.34
N TYR A 483 -21.83 10.04 -19.82
CA TYR A 483 -21.26 11.18 -20.55
C TYR A 483 -19.82 10.90 -21.00
N MET A 484 -18.94 10.46 -20.09
CA MET A 484 -17.54 10.15 -20.41
C MET A 484 -17.42 8.98 -21.39
N VAL A 485 -18.30 7.96 -21.31
CA VAL A 485 -18.38 6.87 -22.30
C VAL A 485 -18.77 7.39 -23.68
N LYS A 486 -19.77 8.28 -23.77
CA LYS A 486 -20.18 8.90 -25.03
C LYS A 486 -19.09 9.76 -25.65
N SER A 487 -18.28 10.41 -24.81
CA SER A 487 -17.14 11.23 -25.24
C SER A 487 -15.85 10.44 -25.51
N ASN A 488 -15.84 9.12 -25.33
CA ASN A 488 -14.65 8.26 -25.42
C ASN A 488 -13.48 8.74 -24.53
N GLN A 489 -13.79 9.17 -23.30
CA GLN A 489 -12.85 9.77 -22.37
C GLN A 489 -12.73 8.91 -21.10
N SER A 490 -11.50 8.58 -20.69
CA SER A 490 -11.21 8.04 -19.35
C SER A 490 -10.99 9.15 -18.32
N GLN A 491 -10.65 10.35 -18.80
CA GLN A 491 -10.33 11.53 -18.00
C GLN A 491 -11.17 12.72 -18.47
N ILE A 492 -11.59 13.56 -17.53
CA ILE A 492 -12.40 14.76 -17.78
C ILE A 492 -11.77 15.97 -17.09
N GLU A 493 -11.70 17.09 -17.81
CA GLU A 493 -11.17 18.35 -17.26
C GLU A 493 -12.06 18.84 -16.11
N LYS A 494 -11.45 19.36 -15.03
CA LYS A 494 -12.19 19.87 -13.85
C LYS A 494 -13.32 20.83 -14.22
N LYS A 495 -13.09 21.76 -15.16
CA LYS A 495 -14.08 22.77 -15.55
C LYS A 495 -15.30 22.13 -16.22
N GLU A 496 -15.07 21.22 -17.13
CA GLU A 496 -16.11 20.46 -17.83
C GLU A 496 -16.87 19.57 -16.84
N LEU A 497 -16.16 18.85 -15.98
CA LEU A 497 -16.74 18.03 -14.92
C LEU A 497 -17.69 18.82 -14.03
N LEU A 498 -17.25 19.98 -13.51
CA LEU A 498 -18.10 20.82 -12.66
C LEU A 498 -19.36 21.30 -13.40
N SER A 499 -19.26 21.59 -14.70
CA SER A 499 -20.41 21.95 -15.52
C SER A 499 -21.40 20.79 -15.65
N GLN A 500 -20.91 19.57 -15.89
CA GLN A 500 -21.76 18.39 -15.99
C GLN A 500 -22.42 18.05 -14.65
N LEU A 501 -21.64 18.02 -13.56
CA LEU A 501 -22.16 17.78 -12.21
C LEU A 501 -23.25 18.79 -11.83
N LYS A 502 -23.08 20.07 -12.17
CA LYS A 502 -24.10 21.10 -11.95
C LYS A 502 -25.44 20.74 -12.62
N THR A 503 -25.38 20.32 -13.87
CA THR A 503 -26.56 19.92 -14.64
C THR A 503 -27.22 18.71 -14.00
N TYR A 504 -26.46 17.65 -13.70
CA TYR A 504 -27.02 16.40 -13.19
C TYR A 504 -27.62 16.55 -11.78
N ILE A 505 -26.95 17.29 -10.89
CA ILE A 505 -27.48 17.61 -9.56
C ILE A 505 -28.81 18.39 -9.70
N SER A 506 -28.85 19.38 -10.59
CA SER A 506 -30.07 20.18 -10.81
C SER A 506 -31.23 19.34 -11.36
N ASN A 507 -30.94 18.35 -12.23
CA ASN A 507 -31.94 17.44 -12.79
C ASN A 507 -32.61 16.55 -11.72
N LEU A 508 -31.91 16.30 -10.61
CA LEU A 508 -32.47 15.57 -9.46
C LEU A 508 -33.33 16.46 -8.55
N GLY A 509 -33.42 17.77 -8.84
CA GLY A 509 -34.13 18.73 -7.99
C GLY A 509 -33.32 19.19 -6.77
N GLU A 510 -32.03 18.84 -6.72
CA GLU A 510 -31.13 19.16 -5.62
C GLU A 510 -30.43 20.50 -5.85
N GLN A 511 -30.24 21.29 -4.79
CA GLN A 511 -29.54 22.59 -4.84
C GLN A 511 -28.23 22.52 -4.07
N THR A 512 -27.36 21.64 -4.54
CA THR A 512 -26.04 21.40 -3.95
C THR A 512 -24.93 22.03 -4.80
N ASP A 513 -23.88 22.51 -4.14
CA ASP A 513 -22.66 23.01 -4.79
C ASP A 513 -21.88 21.86 -5.46
N PRO A 514 -21.73 21.86 -6.81
CA PRO A 514 -21.04 20.81 -7.55
C PRO A 514 -19.57 20.65 -7.15
N GLN A 515 -18.91 21.74 -6.75
CA GLN A 515 -17.50 21.70 -6.35
C GLN A 515 -17.33 20.98 -5.03
N LYS A 516 -18.24 21.22 -4.07
CA LYS A 516 -18.23 20.52 -2.80
C LYS A 516 -18.65 19.05 -2.95
N PHE A 517 -19.62 18.77 -3.82
CA PHE A 517 -19.98 17.39 -4.14
C PHE A 517 -18.78 16.62 -4.73
N LEU A 518 -18.10 17.20 -5.72
CA LEU A 518 -16.89 16.62 -6.31
C LEU A 518 -15.82 16.34 -5.23
N GLN A 519 -15.60 17.28 -4.32
CA GLN A 519 -14.66 17.11 -3.21
C GLN A 519 -15.04 15.92 -2.32
N GLN A 520 -16.33 15.77 -1.98
CA GLN A 520 -16.79 14.63 -1.18
C GLN A 520 -16.64 13.30 -1.93
N VAL A 521 -16.90 13.25 -3.23
CA VAL A 521 -16.69 12.03 -4.03
C VAL A 521 -15.19 11.69 -4.12
N GLU A 522 -14.33 12.69 -4.27
CA GLU A 522 -12.87 12.49 -4.36
C GLU A 522 -12.25 12.04 -3.03
N GLU A 523 -12.63 12.65 -1.91
CA GLU A 523 -11.98 12.49 -0.60
C GLU A 523 -12.66 11.43 0.30
N VAL A 524 -13.97 11.23 0.13
CA VAL A 524 -14.77 10.37 1.00
C VAL A 524 -15.08 9.05 0.31
N SER A 525 -15.78 9.06 -0.82
CA SER A 525 -16.16 7.82 -1.52
C SER A 525 -15.01 7.23 -2.32
N GLU A 526 -14.07 8.06 -2.77
CA GLU A 526 -12.91 7.67 -3.60
C GLU A 526 -13.34 6.90 -4.88
N LEU A 527 -14.51 7.22 -5.43
CA LEU A 527 -14.99 6.68 -6.71
C LEU A 527 -14.48 7.49 -7.90
N LEU A 528 -14.17 8.77 -7.68
CA LEU A 528 -13.43 9.62 -8.60
C LEU A 528 -12.06 9.95 -8.00
N VAL A 529 -11.04 10.01 -8.85
CA VAL A 529 -9.69 10.39 -8.46
C VAL A 529 -9.18 11.48 -9.39
N LYS A 530 -8.41 12.40 -8.84
CA LYS A 530 -7.72 13.41 -9.64
C LYS A 530 -6.40 12.85 -10.18
N HIS A 531 -6.27 12.81 -11.50
CA HIS A 531 -5.05 12.48 -12.21
C HIS A 531 -4.55 13.72 -12.94
N ASP A 532 -3.39 14.24 -12.57
CA ASP A 532 -2.87 15.52 -13.06
C ASP A 532 -3.77 16.73 -12.85
N GLN A 533 -4.40 17.24 -13.91
CA GLN A 533 -5.39 18.35 -13.85
C GLN A 533 -6.81 17.85 -14.07
N ASP A 534 -6.93 16.58 -14.44
CA ASP A 534 -8.17 15.95 -14.86
C ASP A 534 -8.64 14.96 -13.80
N TYR A 535 -9.85 14.46 -14.00
CA TYR A 535 -10.51 13.53 -13.11
C TYR A 535 -10.85 12.26 -13.87
N GLU A 536 -10.69 11.12 -13.22
CA GLU A 536 -11.10 9.81 -13.74
C GLU A 536 -11.81 9.01 -12.66
N PHE A 537 -12.53 7.97 -13.07
CA PHE A 537 -13.01 6.98 -12.11
C PHE A 537 -11.83 6.23 -11.51
N ALA A 538 -11.94 5.86 -10.23
CA ALA A 538 -10.88 5.15 -9.50
C ALA A 538 -10.44 3.84 -10.18
N HIS A 539 -11.30 3.29 -11.03
CA HIS A 539 -10.98 2.25 -11.99
C HIS A 539 -11.92 2.38 -13.21
N LEU A 540 -11.42 2.10 -14.42
CA LEU A 540 -12.18 2.25 -15.66
C LEU A 540 -13.46 1.38 -15.68
N SER A 541 -13.43 0.22 -15.02
CA SER A 541 -14.62 -0.63 -14.93
C SER A 541 -15.77 -0.01 -14.14
N PHE A 542 -15.52 0.90 -13.20
CA PHE A 542 -16.60 1.65 -12.54
C PHE A 542 -17.30 2.61 -13.50
N GLN A 543 -16.56 3.21 -14.43
CA GLN A 543 -17.14 4.02 -15.50
C GLN A 543 -18.05 3.16 -16.38
N GLY A 544 -17.57 2.00 -16.85
CA GLY A 544 -18.40 1.08 -17.64
C GLY A 544 -19.63 0.59 -16.90
N TYR A 545 -19.49 0.23 -15.62
CA TYR A 545 -20.59 -0.22 -14.76
C TYR A 545 -21.65 0.87 -14.56
N LEU A 546 -21.25 2.06 -14.12
CA LEU A 546 -22.18 3.15 -13.82
C LEU A 546 -22.90 3.61 -15.09
N ALA A 547 -22.21 3.67 -16.23
CA ALA A 547 -22.83 3.95 -17.53
C ALA A 547 -23.84 2.87 -17.93
N ALA A 548 -23.53 1.59 -17.71
CA ALA A 548 -24.43 0.49 -18.01
C ALA A 548 -25.70 0.52 -17.15
N VAL A 549 -25.59 0.91 -15.88
CA VAL A 549 -26.75 1.10 -15.01
C VAL A 549 -27.60 2.28 -15.48
N GLU A 550 -26.99 3.41 -15.84
CA GLU A 550 -27.71 4.59 -16.36
C GLU A 550 -28.54 4.23 -17.59
N ILE A 551 -27.93 3.55 -18.57
CA ILE A 551 -28.59 3.15 -19.82
C ILE A 551 -29.81 2.28 -19.53
N LYS A 552 -29.68 1.32 -18.61
CA LYS A 552 -30.78 0.43 -18.22
C LYS A 552 -31.91 1.18 -17.51
N GLU A 553 -31.57 2.09 -16.59
CA GLU A 553 -32.57 2.84 -15.83
C GLU A 553 -33.34 3.84 -16.71
N LYS A 554 -32.64 4.47 -17.67
CA LYS A 554 -33.22 5.44 -18.61
C LYS A 554 -33.77 4.82 -19.89
N GLN A 555 -33.62 3.52 -20.10
CA GLN A 555 -34.04 2.80 -21.32
C GLN A 555 -33.42 3.42 -22.59
N GLN A 556 -32.11 3.60 -22.58
CA GLN A 556 -31.34 4.22 -23.66
C GLN A 556 -30.55 3.20 -24.49
N GLU A 557 -31.10 2.01 -24.71
CA GLU A 557 -30.46 0.90 -25.42
C GLU A 557 -29.99 1.26 -26.83
N TYR A 558 -30.63 2.23 -27.48
CA TYR A 558 -30.24 2.72 -28.79
C TYR A 558 -28.76 3.17 -28.81
N LEU A 559 -28.24 3.73 -27.72
CA LEU A 559 -26.84 4.12 -27.60
C LEU A 559 -25.90 2.92 -27.70
N LEU A 560 -26.27 1.77 -27.14
CA LEU A 560 -25.47 0.55 -27.23
C LEU A 560 -25.44 0.02 -28.66
N LYS A 561 -26.59 0.07 -29.34
CA LYS A 561 -26.74 -0.38 -30.73
C LYS A 561 -25.89 0.46 -31.68
N GLU A 562 -26.00 1.79 -31.59
CA GLU A 562 -25.27 2.74 -32.44
C GLU A 562 -23.74 2.67 -32.24
N ASN A 563 -23.28 2.19 -31.08
CA ASN A 563 -21.87 2.18 -30.71
C ASN A 563 -21.29 0.76 -30.55
N ARG A 564 -22.00 -0.29 -30.98
CA ARG A 564 -21.61 -1.70 -30.78
C ARG A 564 -20.22 -2.07 -31.32
N ASP A 565 -19.79 -1.42 -32.41
CA ASP A 565 -18.49 -1.65 -33.04
C ASP A 565 -17.33 -0.89 -32.39
N LYS A 566 -17.62 0.02 -31.45
CA LYS A 566 -16.62 0.87 -30.81
C LYS A 566 -16.06 0.14 -29.59
N SER A 567 -14.75 -0.07 -29.57
CA SER A 567 -14.05 -0.73 -28.45
C SER A 567 -14.35 -0.08 -27.09
N TRP A 568 -14.53 1.24 -27.05
CA TRP A 568 -14.84 1.99 -25.83
C TRP A 568 -16.16 1.58 -25.17
N TRP A 569 -17.13 1.13 -25.97
CA TRP A 569 -18.47 0.75 -25.49
C TRP A 569 -18.56 -0.72 -25.07
N ARG A 570 -17.56 -1.54 -25.42
CA ARG A 570 -17.55 -2.99 -25.18
C ARG A 570 -17.85 -3.34 -23.73
N GLU A 571 -17.14 -2.73 -22.78
CA GLU A 571 -17.31 -3.00 -21.35
C GLU A 571 -18.71 -2.61 -20.86
N THR A 572 -19.21 -1.44 -21.28
CA THR A 572 -20.57 -0.97 -20.96
C THR A 572 -21.64 -1.93 -21.49
N ILE A 573 -21.48 -2.45 -22.72
CA ILE A 573 -22.42 -3.41 -23.32
C ILE A 573 -22.44 -4.73 -22.54
N ILE A 574 -21.26 -5.25 -22.21
CA ILE A 574 -21.11 -6.48 -21.43
C ILE A 574 -21.77 -6.32 -20.05
N LEU A 575 -21.49 -5.23 -19.34
CA LEU A 575 -22.07 -4.96 -18.04
C LEU A 575 -23.56 -4.62 -18.11
N TYR A 576 -24.06 -4.05 -19.21
CA TYR A 576 -25.48 -3.82 -19.43
C TYR A 576 -26.23 -5.15 -19.58
N THR A 577 -25.76 -6.03 -20.47
CA THR A 577 -26.41 -7.32 -20.76
C THR A 577 -26.47 -8.22 -19.53
N ALA A 578 -25.44 -8.21 -18.68
CA ALA A 578 -25.40 -8.94 -17.41
C ALA A 578 -26.56 -8.58 -16.44
N GLN A 579 -27.22 -7.43 -16.63
CA GLN A 579 -28.33 -6.95 -15.81
C GLN A 579 -29.72 -7.34 -16.33
N LEU A 580 -29.80 -7.89 -17.54
CA LEU A 580 -31.06 -8.14 -18.24
C LEU A 580 -31.76 -9.42 -17.80
N LYS A 581 -33.09 -9.45 -17.99
CA LYS A 581 -33.87 -10.69 -17.93
C LYS A 581 -33.52 -11.60 -19.12
N PRO A 582 -33.64 -12.94 -19.03
CA PRO A 582 -33.22 -13.84 -20.10
C PRO A 582 -33.83 -13.51 -21.46
N SER A 583 -35.14 -13.18 -21.51
CA SER A 583 -35.81 -12.81 -22.76
C SER A 583 -35.23 -11.55 -23.41
N HIS A 584 -34.94 -10.52 -22.62
CA HIS A 584 -34.35 -9.27 -23.14
C HIS A 584 -32.87 -9.45 -23.50
N PHE A 585 -32.17 -10.33 -22.78
CA PHE A 585 -30.80 -10.72 -23.13
C PHE A 585 -30.77 -11.38 -24.51
N SER A 586 -31.61 -12.41 -24.73
CA SER A 586 -31.72 -13.08 -26.03
C SER A 586 -32.02 -12.09 -27.15
N GLN A 587 -33.06 -11.27 -26.98
CA GLN A 587 -33.43 -10.25 -27.97
C GLN A 587 -32.26 -9.29 -28.28
N PHE A 588 -31.56 -8.79 -27.26
CA PHE A 588 -30.46 -7.86 -27.47
C PHE A 588 -29.27 -8.54 -28.17
N VAL A 589 -29.00 -9.80 -27.86
CA VAL A 589 -27.95 -10.58 -28.52
C VAL A 589 -28.31 -10.85 -29.98
N ASP A 590 -29.57 -11.23 -30.28
CA ASP A 590 -30.04 -11.41 -31.65
C ASP A 590 -29.82 -10.14 -32.48
N GLU A 591 -30.17 -8.98 -31.92
CA GLU A 591 -29.95 -7.66 -32.53
C GLU A 591 -28.45 -7.32 -32.72
N LEU A 592 -27.58 -7.75 -31.81
CA LEU A 592 -26.13 -7.61 -31.98
C LEU A 592 -25.63 -8.46 -33.15
N LEU A 593 -26.18 -9.67 -33.32
CA LEU A 593 -25.75 -10.63 -34.35
C LEU A 593 -26.27 -10.31 -35.76
N GLU A 594 -27.21 -9.36 -35.92
CA GLU A 594 -27.84 -9.00 -37.20
C GLU A 594 -26.85 -8.67 -38.33
N ASP A 595 -25.74 -7.98 -38.03
CA ASP A 595 -24.74 -7.65 -39.07
C ASP A 595 -23.85 -8.84 -39.45
N GLY A 596 -23.92 -9.93 -38.68
CA GLY A 596 -23.11 -11.11 -38.89
C GLY A 596 -21.60 -10.82 -38.89
N SER A 597 -21.12 -9.75 -38.27
CA SER A 597 -19.69 -9.48 -38.21
C SER A 597 -19.01 -10.38 -37.17
N GLN A 598 -17.73 -10.68 -37.38
CA GLN A 598 -16.94 -11.41 -36.40
C GLN A 598 -16.84 -10.65 -35.06
N LYS A 599 -16.75 -9.32 -35.11
CA LYS A 599 -16.73 -8.46 -33.92
C LYS A 599 -18.01 -8.56 -33.12
N ALA A 600 -19.17 -8.59 -33.79
CA ALA A 600 -20.46 -8.81 -33.15
C ALA A 600 -20.53 -10.18 -32.48
N GLY A 601 -20.09 -11.24 -33.17
CA GLY A 601 -20.01 -12.59 -32.60
C GLY A 601 -19.11 -12.66 -31.35
N ASP A 602 -17.94 -12.04 -31.40
CA ASP A 602 -17.02 -11.96 -30.26
C ASP A 602 -17.66 -11.16 -29.09
N LEU A 603 -18.30 -10.01 -29.36
CA LEU A 603 -18.99 -9.22 -28.35
C LEU A 603 -20.15 -9.98 -27.70
N ALA A 604 -21.00 -10.61 -28.50
CA ALA A 604 -22.12 -11.44 -28.04
C ALA A 604 -21.64 -12.60 -27.17
N TYR A 605 -20.53 -13.25 -27.55
CA TYR A 605 -19.92 -14.31 -26.76
C TYR A 605 -19.43 -13.80 -25.40
N ASN A 606 -18.81 -12.62 -25.35
CA ASN A 606 -18.42 -12.01 -24.06
C ASN A 606 -19.63 -11.66 -23.20
N CYS A 607 -20.72 -11.17 -23.81
CA CYS A 607 -21.97 -10.93 -23.10
C CYS A 607 -22.52 -12.24 -22.51
N LEU A 608 -22.52 -13.34 -23.27
CA LEU A 608 -22.92 -14.67 -22.80
C LEU A 608 -22.06 -15.17 -21.63
N ARG A 609 -20.74 -15.00 -21.72
CA ARG A 609 -19.79 -15.40 -20.67
C ARG A 609 -20.02 -14.69 -19.34
N GLU A 610 -20.39 -13.42 -19.41
CA GLU A 610 -20.68 -12.57 -18.25
C GLU A 610 -22.15 -12.67 -17.81
N TYR A 611 -23.00 -13.28 -18.63
CA TYR A 611 -24.42 -13.41 -18.35
C TYR A 611 -24.67 -14.45 -17.25
N PRO A 612 -25.38 -14.09 -16.17
CA PRO A 612 -25.39 -14.93 -14.97
C PRO A 612 -26.44 -16.03 -14.94
N ARG A 613 -27.36 -16.02 -15.90
CA ARG A 613 -28.50 -16.94 -15.94
C ARG A 613 -28.32 -17.91 -17.09
N GLN A 614 -28.98 -19.06 -17.00
CA GLN A 614 -29.05 -19.97 -18.12
C GLN A 614 -29.78 -19.29 -19.29
N VAL A 615 -29.28 -19.59 -20.48
CA VAL A 615 -29.74 -19.07 -21.77
C VAL A 615 -30.15 -20.27 -22.62
N ASP A 616 -31.04 -20.05 -23.58
CA ASP A 616 -31.40 -21.05 -24.56
C ASP A 616 -30.16 -21.57 -25.31
N ARG A 617 -30.10 -22.88 -25.56
CA ARG A 617 -29.04 -23.49 -26.35
C ARG A 617 -29.04 -23.02 -27.79
N ASP A 618 -30.21 -22.69 -28.32
CA ASP A 618 -30.34 -22.20 -29.70
C ASP A 618 -29.59 -20.87 -29.84
N LEU A 619 -29.75 -19.95 -28.89
CA LEU A 619 -28.99 -18.68 -28.88
C LEU A 619 -27.48 -18.93 -28.75
N ILE A 620 -27.05 -19.88 -27.92
CA ILE A 620 -25.61 -20.20 -27.80
C ILE A 620 -25.08 -20.71 -29.14
N SER A 621 -25.86 -21.55 -29.83
CA SER A 621 -25.52 -22.03 -31.17
C SER A 621 -25.40 -20.85 -32.14
N ASP A 622 -26.36 -19.92 -32.17
CA ASP A 622 -26.34 -18.76 -33.06
C ASP A 622 -25.11 -17.86 -32.82
N ILE A 623 -24.76 -17.60 -31.56
CA ILE A 623 -23.54 -16.86 -31.21
C ILE A 623 -22.31 -17.58 -31.75
N LEU A 624 -22.22 -18.90 -31.54
CA LEU A 624 -21.09 -19.72 -31.98
C LEU A 624 -21.01 -19.80 -33.51
N ASP A 625 -22.14 -19.79 -34.22
CA ASP A 625 -22.22 -19.77 -35.67
C ASP A 625 -21.61 -18.49 -36.24
N VAL A 626 -21.99 -17.32 -35.70
CA VAL A 626 -21.41 -16.03 -36.11
C VAL A 626 -19.92 -15.96 -35.77
N ARG A 627 -19.55 -16.37 -34.55
CA ARG A 627 -18.18 -16.32 -34.04
C ARG A 627 -17.22 -17.23 -34.83
N CYS A 628 -17.69 -18.42 -35.22
CA CYS A 628 -16.90 -19.38 -35.98
C CYS A 628 -17.04 -19.22 -37.50
N ARG A 629 -17.73 -18.18 -38.00
CA ARG A 629 -17.97 -18.01 -39.44
C ARG A 629 -16.68 -17.93 -40.25
N GLN A 630 -15.68 -17.20 -39.77
CA GLN A 630 -14.39 -17.10 -40.48
C GLN A 630 -13.67 -18.46 -40.53
N LEU A 631 -13.71 -19.25 -39.45
CA LEU A 631 -13.20 -20.62 -39.44
C LEU A 631 -13.93 -21.46 -40.48
N GLU A 632 -15.26 -21.39 -40.49
CA GLU A 632 -16.10 -22.09 -41.45
C GLU A 632 -15.79 -21.71 -42.90
N ASP A 633 -15.57 -20.44 -43.19
CA ASP A 633 -15.22 -19.95 -44.53
C ASP A 633 -13.85 -20.45 -44.98
N TYR A 634 -12.84 -20.43 -44.10
CA TYR A 634 -11.53 -21.04 -44.40
C TYR A 634 -11.64 -22.53 -44.68
N LEU A 635 -12.45 -23.25 -43.90
CA LEU A 635 -12.67 -24.68 -44.08
C LEU A 635 -13.42 -24.99 -45.38
N LYS A 636 -14.48 -24.25 -45.70
CA LYS A 636 -15.23 -24.34 -46.98
C LYS A 636 -14.30 -24.17 -48.19
N ASN A 637 -13.39 -23.19 -48.10
CA ASN A 637 -12.45 -22.86 -49.17
C ASN A 637 -11.19 -23.73 -49.14
N GLN A 638 -11.13 -24.75 -48.28
CA GLN A 638 -9.97 -25.64 -48.12
C GLN A 638 -8.66 -24.89 -47.79
N GLN A 639 -8.76 -23.72 -47.16
CA GLN A 639 -7.64 -22.92 -46.67
C GLN A 639 -7.19 -23.46 -45.30
N TRP A 640 -6.74 -24.72 -45.28
CA TRP A 640 -6.50 -25.51 -44.07
C TRP A 640 -5.55 -24.84 -43.07
N GLN A 641 -4.52 -24.14 -43.57
CA GLN A 641 -3.56 -23.44 -42.70
C GLN A 641 -4.18 -22.22 -42.01
N GLU A 642 -5.04 -21.47 -42.73
CA GLU A 642 -5.76 -20.34 -42.15
C GLU A 642 -6.84 -20.82 -41.16
N ALA A 643 -7.54 -21.91 -41.50
CA ALA A 643 -8.50 -22.56 -40.61
C ALA A 643 -7.83 -23.01 -39.30
N ASP A 644 -6.62 -23.55 -39.35
CA ASP A 644 -5.88 -23.97 -38.17
C ASP A 644 -5.45 -22.78 -37.29
N ARG A 645 -4.95 -21.69 -37.90
CA ARG A 645 -4.67 -20.42 -37.19
C ARG A 645 -5.92 -19.83 -36.54
N GLU A 646 -7.03 -19.81 -37.27
CA GLU A 646 -8.30 -19.26 -36.81
C GLU A 646 -8.90 -20.12 -35.68
N THR A 647 -8.75 -21.45 -35.76
CA THR A 647 -9.13 -22.36 -34.67
C THR A 647 -8.39 -21.99 -33.38
N TRP A 648 -7.09 -21.72 -33.47
CA TRP A 648 -6.29 -21.31 -32.33
C TRP A 648 -6.74 -19.96 -31.74
N ARG A 649 -7.00 -18.97 -32.60
CA ARG A 649 -7.54 -17.65 -32.19
C ARG A 649 -8.85 -17.81 -31.41
N VAL A 650 -9.81 -18.57 -31.95
CA VAL A 650 -11.11 -18.82 -31.32
C VAL A 650 -10.93 -19.54 -29.97
N MET A 651 -10.06 -20.56 -29.89
CA MET A 651 -9.81 -21.27 -28.64
C MET A 651 -9.18 -20.36 -27.55
N LEU A 652 -8.20 -19.52 -27.89
CA LEU A 652 -7.60 -18.57 -26.94
C LEU A 652 -8.64 -17.58 -26.40
N GLN A 653 -9.42 -16.98 -27.29
CA GLN A 653 -10.45 -16.01 -26.87
C GLN A 653 -11.54 -16.66 -26.01
N THR A 654 -11.86 -17.94 -26.23
CA THR A 654 -12.88 -18.69 -25.45
C THR A 654 -12.56 -18.74 -23.97
N VAL A 655 -11.27 -18.75 -23.64
CA VAL A 655 -10.76 -18.77 -22.26
C VAL A 655 -10.24 -17.41 -21.80
N GLY A 656 -10.62 -16.33 -22.50
CA GLY A 656 -10.28 -14.94 -22.12
C GLY A 656 -8.83 -14.54 -22.41
N ARG A 657 -8.12 -15.25 -23.30
CA ARG A 657 -6.73 -14.95 -23.65
C ARG A 657 -6.60 -14.11 -24.92
N GLY A 658 -5.53 -13.32 -24.96
CA GLY A 658 -5.15 -12.51 -26.12
C GLY A 658 -4.42 -13.30 -27.20
N GLU A 659 -4.32 -12.71 -28.38
CA GLU A 659 -3.57 -13.27 -29.51
C GLU A 659 -2.07 -13.33 -29.17
N GLY A 660 -1.43 -14.49 -29.39
CA GLY A 660 -0.03 -14.74 -29.03
C GLY A 660 0.20 -15.29 -27.61
N ASP A 661 -0.85 -15.43 -26.80
CA ASP A 661 -0.79 -16.15 -25.52
C ASP A 661 -0.84 -17.68 -25.73
N PHE A 662 -0.71 -18.46 -24.65
CA PHE A 662 -0.82 -19.91 -24.62
C PHE A 662 -1.92 -20.37 -23.67
N LEU A 663 -2.63 -21.44 -24.05
CA LEU A 663 -3.57 -22.13 -23.16
C LEU A 663 -2.80 -22.78 -22.00
N ARG A 664 -3.34 -22.69 -20.78
CA ARG A 664 -2.88 -23.41 -19.57
C ARG A 664 -3.67 -24.70 -19.38
N VAL A 665 -3.17 -25.59 -18.54
CA VAL A 665 -3.78 -26.91 -18.31
C VAL A 665 -5.23 -26.75 -17.84
N GLU A 666 -5.44 -25.84 -16.89
CA GLU A 666 -6.75 -25.50 -16.33
C GLU A 666 -7.72 -24.95 -17.39
N ASP A 667 -7.22 -24.23 -18.40
CA ASP A 667 -8.04 -23.70 -19.49
C ASP A 667 -8.64 -24.82 -20.33
N ILE A 668 -7.84 -25.87 -20.61
CA ILE A 668 -8.30 -27.04 -21.37
C ILE A 668 -9.25 -27.89 -20.55
N GLU A 669 -8.93 -28.16 -19.28
CA GLU A 669 -9.78 -28.96 -18.40
C GLU A 669 -11.18 -28.33 -18.21
N ASN A 670 -11.25 -26.99 -18.25
CA ASN A 670 -12.50 -26.23 -18.13
C ASN A 670 -13.06 -25.72 -19.47
N PHE A 671 -12.48 -26.11 -20.61
CA PHE A 671 -12.87 -25.59 -21.92
C PHE A 671 -14.35 -25.90 -22.23
N PRO A 672 -15.19 -24.93 -22.65
CA PRO A 672 -16.62 -25.18 -22.84
C PRO A 672 -16.92 -26.26 -23.89
N CYS A 673 -17.80 -27.19 -23.56
CA CYS A 673 -18.10 -28.31 -24.47
C CYS A 673 -18.85 -27.88 -25.72
N GLU A 674 -19.68 -26.83 -25.66
CA GLU A 674 -20.41 -26.34 -26.84
C GLU A 674 -19.47 -25.71 -27.86
N ASP A 675 -18.51 -24.88 -27.41
CA ASP A 675 -17.42 -24.35 -28.24
C ASP A 675 -16.58 -25.48 -28.87
N LEU A 676 -16.13 -26.46 -28.07
CA LEU A 676 -15.28 -27.55 -28.56
C LEU A 676 -16.01 -28.40 -29.60
N ARG A 677 -17.29 -28.72 -29.37
CA ARG A 677 -18.13 -29.44 -30.34
C ARG A 677 -18.32 -28.63 -31.62
N LYS A 678 -18.58 -27.32 -31.53
CA LYS A 678 -18.78 -26.49 -32.71
C LYS A 678 -17.53 -26.48 -33.60
N ILE A 679 -16.35 -26.26 -33.01
CA ILE A 679 -15.08 -26.29 -33.73
C ILE A 679 -14.87 -27.65 -34.39
N ASP A 680 -15.04 -28.75 -33.64
CA ASP A 680 -14.85 -30.09 -34.17
C ASP A 680 -15.82 -30.43 -35.31
N GLN A 681 -17.10 -30.10 -35.15
CA GLN A 681 -18.12 -30.33 -36.17
C GLN A 681 -17.80 -29.61 -37.48
N LEU A 682 -17.28 -28.38 -37.42
CA LEU A 682 -16.84 -27.65 -38.61
C LEU A 682 -15.69 -28.38 -39.32
N TRP A 683 -14.65 -28.78 -38.57
CA TRP A 683 -13.53 -29.53 -39.12
C TRP A 683 -13.96 -30.86 -39.76
N VAL A 684 -14.76 -31.65 -39.04
CA VAL A 684 -15.27 -32.95 -39.51
C VAL A 684 -16.13 -32.77 -40.76
N ARG A 685 -17.04 -31.80 -40.77
CA ARG A 685 -17.96 -31.56 -41.89
C ARG A 685 -17.21 -31.20 -43.17
N TYR A 686 -16.32 -30.22 -43.13
CA TYR A 686 -15.65 -29.70 -44.33
C TYR A 686 -14.47 -30.55 -44.78
N SER A 687 -13.95 -31.42 -43.91
CA SER A 687 -12.93 -32.42 -44.27
C SER A 687 -13.52 -33.77 -44.67
N ASN A 688 -14.85 -33.92 -44.73
CA ASN A 688 -15.55 -35.18 -44.99
C ASN A 688 -15.14 -36.31 -44.02
N GLY A 689 -15.08 -35.99 -42.72
CA GLY A 689 -14.73 -36.92 -41.65
C GLY A 689 -13.24 -37.17 -41.46
N LYS A 690 -12.37 -36.42 -42.16
CA LYS A 690 -10.92 -36.69 -42.16
C LYS A 690 -10.13 -35.96 -41.08
N PHE A 691 -10.54 -34.74 -40.74
CA PHE A 691 -9.89 -33.85 -39.77
C PHE A 691 -10.86 -33.47 -38.65
N GLY A 692 -10.33 -33.15 -37.48
CA GLY A 692 -11.10 -32.87 -36.26
C GLY A 692 -10.45 -33.45 -35.01
N PHE A 693 -10.78 -32.87 -33.86
CA PHE A 693 -10.34 -33.35 -32.55
C PHE A 693 -10.95 -34.71 -32.20
N SER A 694 -12.20 -34.97 -32.61
CA SER A 694 -12.85 -36.27 -32.46
C SER A 694 -12.11 -37.36 -33.23
N VAL A 695 -11.71 -37.07 -34.47
CA VAL A 695 -10.91 -37.97 -35.32
C VAL A 695 -9.54 -38.24 -34.69
N GLN A 696 -8.84 -37.20 -34.25
CA GLN A 696 -7.56 -37.32 -33.55
C GLN A 696 -7.67 -38.17 -32.28
N LYS A 697 -8.68 -37.88 -31.45
CA LYS A 697 -8.96 -38.63 -30.21
C LYS A 697 -9.17 -40.12 -30.52
N GLN A 698 -10.01 -40.45 -31.51
CA GLN A 698 -10.29 -41.84 -31.91
C GLN A 698 -9.01 -42.55 -32.35
N ILE A 699 -8.15 -41.89 -33.14
CA ILE A 699 -6.86 -42.46 -33.56
C ILE A 699 -5.96 -42.68 -32.34
N TYR A 700 -5.84 -41.71 -31.43
CA TYR A 700 -5.03 -41.84 -30.22
C TYR A 700 -5.51 -42.99 -29.32
N GLN A 701 -6.82 -43.11 -29.09
CA GLN A 701 -7.41 -44.21 -28.32
C GLN A 701 -7.23 -45.58 -29.00
N SER A 702 -7.34 -45.65 -30.33
CA SER A 702 -7.11 -46.89 -31.08
C SER A 702 -5.69 -47.44 -30.96
N LEU A 703 -4.73 -46.58 -30.62
CA LEU A 703 -3.33 -46.92 -30.38
C LEU A 703 -3.05 -47.26 -28.91
N GLY A 704 -4.06 -47.28 -28.05
CA GLY A 704 -3.94 -47.52 -26.61
C GLY A 704 -3.71 -46.26 -25.77
N GLY A 705 -3.94 -45.07 -26.34
CA GLY A 705 -3.75 -43.80 -25.64
C GLY A 705 -4.71 -43.59 -24.47
N THR A 706 -4.18 -43.09 -23.36
CA THR A 706 -4.94 -42.74 -22.15
C THR A 706 -4.69 -41.28 -21.77
N LYS A 707 -5.28 -40.80 -20.65
CA LYS A 707 -4.96 -39.47 -20.09
C LYS A 707 -3.50 -39.38 -19.60
N GLU A 708 -2.86 -40.52 -19.32
CA GLU A 708 -1.45 -40.59 -18.97
C GLU A 708 -0.57 -40.64 -20.22
N TYR A 709 0.55 -39.92 -20.18
CA TYR A 709 1.49 -39.89 -21.29
C TYR A 709 2.19 -41.25 -21.47
N ASP A 710 2.04 -41.83 -22.66
CA ASP A 710 2.84 -42.96 -23.13
C ASP A 710 3.65 -42.56 -24.37
N HIS A 711 4.97 -42.65 -24.26
CA HIS A 711 5.90 -42.27 -25.32
C HIS A 711 5.76 -43.11 -26.59
N LYS A 712 5.50 -44.42 -26.49
CA LYS A 712 5.34 -45.30 -27.65
C LYS A 712 4.04 -45.01 -28.39
N VAL A 713 2.96 -44.81 -27.64
CA VAL A 713 1.67 -44.43 -28.21
C VAL A 713 1.77 -43.07 -28.89
N TRP A 714 2.44 -42.09 -28.27
CA TRP A 714 2.59 -40.76 -28.85
C TRP A 714 3.38 -40.74 -30.16
N ILE A 715 4.45 -41.54 -30.24
CA ILE A 715 5.21 -41.75 -31.48
C ILE A 715 4.32 -42.33 -32.58
N ALA A 716 3.62 -43.44 -32.27
CA ALA A 716 2.74 -44.10 -33.22
C ALA A 716 1.60 -43.18 -33.67
N PHE A 717 1.09 -42.35 -32.77
CA PHE A 717 0.07 -41.35 -33.06
C PHE A 717 0.61 -40.31 -34.04
N GLY A 718 1.75 -39.70 -33.76
CA GLY A 718 2.40 -38.72 -34.63
C GLY A 718 2.69 -39.24 -36.03
N ASP A 719 3.11 -40.50 -36.15
CA ASP A 719 3.32 -41.17 -37.44
C ASP A 719 1.99 -41.38 -38.18
N LYS A 720 0.93 -41.77 -37.46
CA LYS A 720 -0.41 -42.06 -38.03
C LYS A 720 -1.11 -40.80 -38.55
N VAL A 721 -0.99 -39.68 -37.83
CA VAL A 721 -1.60 -38.40 -38.22
C VAL A 721 -0.69 -37.54 -39.10
N GLY A 722 0.52 -38.01 -39.42
CA GLY A 722 1.43 -37.33 -40.35
C GLY A 722 2.14 -36.11 -39.76
N TRP A 723 2.32 -36.05 -38.43
CA TRP A 723 3.13 -35.04 -37.76
C TRP A 723 4.61 -35.39 -37.72
N ARG A 724 4.95 -36.61 -38.15
CA ARG A 724 6.31 -37.12 -38.23
C ARG A 724 6.59 -37.71 -39.60
N LYS A 725 7.85 -37.63 -40.02
CA LYS A 725 8.34 -38.26 -41.24
C LYS A 725 9.68 -38.90 -40.94
N GLY A 726 9.73 -40.23 -40.94
CA GLY A 726 10.86 -40.96 -40.38
C GLY A 726 10.91 -40.82 -38.86
N GLU A 727 12.09 -40.60 -38.28
CA GLU A 727 12.24 -40.43 -36.84
C GLU A 727 12.05 -38.97 -36.36
N GLU A 728 11.83 -38.02 -37.28
CA GLU A 728 11.76 -36.59 -36.96
C GLU A 728 10.32 -36.03 -36.92
N TRP A 729 10.08 -35.12 -35.97
CA TRP A 729 8.85 -34.32 -35.90
C TRP A 729 8.91 -33.16 -36.88
N LEU A 730 7.83 -32.95 -37.63
CA LEU A 730 7.74 -31.86 -38.61
C LEU A 730 7.52 -30.53 -37.90
N ASP A 731 8.16 -29.47 -38.38
CA ASP A 731 7.80 -28.11 -37.99
C ASP A 731 6.47 -27.70 -38.64
N TYR A 732 5.73 -26.78 -38.02
CA TYR A 732 4.43 -26.30 -38.51
C TYR A 732 4.46 -25.82 -39.98
N SER A 733 5.56 -25.20 -40.40
CA SER A 733 5.77 -24.77 -41.79
C SER A 733 5.91 -25.93 -42.79
N ASN A 734 6.25 -27.13 -42.30
CA ASN A 734 6.56 -28.31 -43.11
C ASN A 734 5.40 -29.33 -43.11
N LEU A 735 4.26 -29.00 -42.51
CA LEU A 735 3.05 -29.83 -42.52
C LEU A 735 2.37 -29.83 -43.89
N THR A 736 1.51 -30.83 -44.12
CA THR A 736 0.79 -30.98 -45.39
C THR A 736 -0.59 -30.34 -45.30
N TRP A 737 -0.73 -29.14 -45.89
CA TRP A 737 -1.98 -28.36 -45.89
C TRP A 737 -2.94 -28.76 -47.02
N SER A 738 -3.28 -30.05 -47.13
CA SER A 738 -4.15 -30.55 -48.19
C SER A 738 -5.08 -31.67 -47.72
N ILE A 739 -6.34 -31.63 -48.18
CA ILE A 739 -7.31 -32.70 -47.94
C ILE A 739 -6.92 -34.02 -48.63
N SER A 740 -6.07 -33.97 -49.66
CA SER A 740 -5.54 -35.18 -50.30
C SER A 740 -4.39 -35.83 -49.53
N ALA A 741 -3.92 -35.22 -48.44
CA ALA A 741 -2.90 -35.83 -47.58
C ALA A 741 -3.34 -37.23 -47.12
N PRO A 742 -2.47 -38.24 -47.08
CA PRO A 742 -2.87 -39.62 -46.76
C PRO A 742 -3.28 -39.81 -45.29
N TYR A 743 -3.10 -38.80 -44.44
CA TYR A 743 -3.25 -38.87 -43.00
C TYR A 743 -4.65 -38.43 -42.56
N ALA A 744 -5.31 -39.25 -41.73
CA ALA A 744 -6.50 -38.84 -40.98
C ALA A 744 -6.06 -38.20 -39.65
N GLY A 745 -6.84 -37.24 -39.13
CA GLY A 745 -6.51 -36.53 -37.89
C GLY A 745 -5.31 -35.57 -38.00
N HIS A 746 -4.82 -35.27 -39.21
CA HIS A 746 -3.68 -34.38 -39.40
C HIS A 746 -3.89 -32.98 -38.81
N LEU A 747 -5.14 -32.50 -38.84
CA LEU A 747 -5.55 -31.18 -38.38
C LEU A 747 -6.80 -31.30 -37.50
N PRO A 748 -7.05 -30.32 -36.62
CA PRO A 748 -6.18 -29.16 -36.32
C PRO A 748 -5.00 -29.50 -35.38
N LEU A 749 -3.89 -28.76 -35.46
CA LEU A 749 -2.66 -28.97 -34.66
C LEU A 749 -2.14 -27.69 -33.97
N TRP A 750 -2.48 -26.51 -34.48
CA TRP A 750 -2.12 -25.18 -33.97
C TRP A 750 -0.64 -24.81 -34.14
N HIS A 751 -0.34 -23.52 -34.11
CA HIS A 751 1.00 -22.97 -34.29
C HIS A 751 1.88 -23.17 -33.03
N PHE A 752 2.34 -24.40 -32.79
CA PHE A 752 3.39 -24.70 -31.81
C PHE A 752 4.62 -25.31 -32.50
N LYS A 753 5.82 -24.97 -32.02
CA LYS A 753 7.02 -25.75 -32.36
C LYS A 753 6.84 -27.14 -31.72
N LEU A 754 6.58 -28.17 -32.54
CA LEU A 754 6.54 -29.58 -32.13
C LEU A 754 7.87 -30.07 -31.52
N ARG A 755 8.92 -29.25 -31.62
CA ARG A 755 10.23 -29.43 -30.98
C ARG A 755 10.24 -28.97 -29.51
N VAL A 756 10.23 -29.95 -28.61
CA VAL A 756 10.92 -29.94 -27.30
C VAL A 756 10.24 -29.22 -26.10
N HIS A 757 8.93 -29.27 -25.95
CA HIS A 757 8.32 -28.98 -24.64
C HIS A 757 7.34 -30.06 -24.19
N ARG A 758 7.67 -30.75 -23.09
CA ARG A 758 6.78 -31.68 -22.35
C ARG A 758 5.36 -31.10 -22.14
N ARG A 759 5.28 -29.77 -21.97
CA ARG A 759 4.02 -29.02 -21.83
C ARG A 759 3.12 -29.07 -23.08
N ALA A 760 3.64 -28.95 -24.30
CA ALA A 760 2.85 -29.00 -25.54
C ALA A 760 2.16 -30.36 -25.72
N LEU A 761 2.82 -31.40 -25.22
CA LEU A 761 2.40 -32.79 -25.32
C LEU A 761 1.31 -33.11 -24.29
N ASP A 762 1.46 -32.62 -23.05
CA ASP A 762 0.43 -32.70 -22.02
C ASP A 762 -0.87 -32.05 -22.49
N PHE A 763 -0.81 -30.95 -23.26
CA PHE A 763 -2.00 -30.25 -23.77
C PHE A 763 -2.87 -31.06 -24.71
N ILE A 764 -2.29 -31.72 -25.71
CA ILE A 764 -3.08 -32.47 -26.71
C ILE A 764 -3.77 -33.66 -26.05
N ILE A 765 -3.08 -34.36 -25.15
CA ILE A 765 -3.65 -35.47 -24.37
C ILE A 765 -4.77 -34.98 -23.45
N LEU A 766 -4.58 -33.83 -22.80
CA LEU A 766 -5.61 -33.18 -21.99
C LEU A 766 -6.82 -32.78 -22.84
N LEU A 767 -6.61 -32.28 -24.05
CA LEU A 767 -7.69 -31.92 -24.96
C LEU A 767 -8.48 -33.16 -25.41
N PHE A 768 -7.81 -34.28 -25.69
CA PHE A 768 -8.50 -35.54 -26.00
C PHE A 768 -9.32 -36.04 -24.81
N SER A 769 -8.78 -35.91 -23.60
CA SER A 769 -9.54 -36.18 -22.38
C SER A 769 -10.75 -35.23 -22.24
N ARG A 770 -10.59 -33.94 -22.57
CA ARG A 770 -11.70 -32.98 -22.54
C ARG A 770 -12.75 -33.30 -23.60
N ALA A 771 -12.33 -33.63 -24.81
CA ALA A 771 -13.19 -34.06 -25.90
C ALA A 771 -14.02 -35.30 -25.52
N GLU A 772 -13.41 -36.27 -24.83
CA GLU A 772 -14.13 -37.41 -24.25
C GLU A 772 -15.20 -36.96 -23.24
N THR A 773 -14.84 -36.11 -22.27
CA THR A 773 -15.83 -35.59 -21.29
C THR A 773 -16.94 -34.76 -21.93
N CYS A 774 -16.65 -34.11 -23.04
CA CYS A 774 -17.60 -33.35 -23.83
C CYS A 774 -18.42 -34.21 -24.80
N ARG A 775 -18.18 -35.53 -24.85
CA ARG A 775 -18.87 -36.50 -25.72
C ARG A 775 -18.71 -36.19 -27.21
N LEU A 776 -17.50 -35.80 -27.62
CA LEU A 776 -17.09 -35.74 -29.02
C LEU A 776 -16.77 -37.13 -29.58
#